data_AF-A0A7V2G0A7-F1
#
_entry.id   AF-A0A7V2G0A7-F1
#
_cell.length_a   1.000
_cell.length_b   1.000
_cell.length_c   1.000
_cell.angle_alpha   90.00
_cell.angle_beta   90.00
_cell.angle_gamma   90.00
#
_symmetry.space_group_name_H-M   'P 1'
#
loop_
_entity.id
_entity.type
_entity.pdbx_description
1 polymer ?
#
loop_
_entity_poly.entity_id
_entity_poly.type
_entity_poly.pdbx_seq_one_letter_code
_entity_poly.pdbx_strand_id
1 'polypeptide(L)'
;MIRQSLVWHVILLSCAVTWAADTVPTDIQQPGTQPREVASLESVTRCDNCHAGYNQTVEPAYTWRGSMMAQAGRDPIFWATLAVAEQDFDGVGDLCIRCHSPSGWIGGRSTPTDGSALTAGDADGVECDLCHTTTNPDASEHLGVQLTPFMANDGGSPAIGYYGSGMYVLWPGSEKLGPYPDAAARHQFLQSRFHRSADFCGTCHDVSNPAVGDLAHNNGAAVPLDPGTYSGVPGSPVQGKAAFNNFPYQYGIVERTCSEHKAGALDTTRVRDFLTLPPDLQDGALKAAYESALLAGTGGDYEDGTPRYFTCQTCHLRPVNGAGCNKAGAPIRRDLPLHDMTGGNYWMPQAIRYLDSLGKLRLGGGLTSVQLAALNDGVTRAHKQLNSAATLSVSGNILRIINHTGHKLISGYPEGRRMWVDVKWYDTNNVLLREDGEYGTLTVMINGIPTPVDTILELHDPYTRIYEAHYGMTQEWASQLLALGYPAGLPLGFDRLSGAVTLTLGGLAARPAGSVDETFHFVLNNKVIKDNRIPPYGMKYDEARARNALPVPEDQYGSPGPGGTYRYWDELPLSPPVGAGYATIDLLYQPTSWEYVQFLYLANTRQNAFLADEGANLLEAWLNTGMAAPYVMTSTVWGTPPGPPILDLIVDSLTTWSVGRGGSRAAPASTFRPGDAVGVLVHTVDGSGSPVSGSQVFLEVRNAAGGVVTNVQGFSDTNGEAFVNWKTSRRQSTGTYTANVVEVLNNGYAFNAAASVTTVAFVLQ
;
A
#
# COMPACT_ATOMS: atom_id res chain seq x y z
N MET A 1 -75.40 10.52 3.63
CA MET A 1 -75.33 9.44 4.63
C MET A 1 -73.86 9.22 4.95
N ILE A 2 -73.46 9.66 6.13
CA ILE A 2 -72.10 9.66 6.65
C ILE A 2 -71.75 8.23 7.10
N ARG A 3 -70.60 7.69 6.69
CA ARG A 3 -69.92 6.62 7.41
C ARG A 3 -68.43 6.93 7.51
N GLN A 4 -68.07 7.51 8.63
CA GLN A 4 -66.73 7.54 9.18
C GLN A 4 -66.31 6.11 9.53
N SER A 5 -65.08 5.73 9.18
CA SER A 5 -64.43 4.53 9.70
C SER A 5 -63.15 4.97 10.42
N LEU A 6 -63.12 4.68 11.71
CA LEU A 6 -62.10 5.00 12.70
C LEU A 6 -60.70 4.54 12.28
N VAL A 7 -59.74 5.46 12.36
CA VAL A 7 -58.30 5.20 12.35
C VAL A 7 -57.90 4.70 13.75
N TRP A 8 -57.46 3.44 13.85
CA TRP A 8 -56.73 2.96 15.02
C TRP A 8 -55.23 3.18 14.78
N HIS A 9 -54.66 4.15 15.51
CA HIS A 9 -53.21 4.30 15.63
C HIS A 9 -52.70 3.21 16.58
N VAL A 10 -52.20 2.12 16.00
CA VAL A 10 -51.27 1.22 16.69
C VAL A 10 -49.88 1.73 16.35
N ILE A 11 -49.25 2.44 17.29
CA ILE A 11 -47.81 2.71 17.23
C ILE A 11 -47.11 1.39 17.59
N LEU A 12 -46.88 0.57 16.57
CA LEU A 12 -45.88 -0.48 16.63
C LEU A 12 -44.54 0.20 16.33
N LEU A 13 -43.70 0.36 17.36
CA LEU A 13 -42.26 0.41 17.15
C LEU A 13 -41.83 -0.97 16.63
N SER A 14 -42.09 -1.24 15.35
CA SER A 14 -41.39 -2.30 14.64
C SER A 14 -40.02 -1.73 14.29
N CYS A 15 -38.96 -2.24 14.91
CA CYS A 15 -37.65 -2.20 14.28
C CYS A 15 -37.80 -2.91 12.93
N ALA A 16 -37.99 -2.15 11.87
CA ALA A 16 -38.11 -2.70 10.52
C ALA A 16 -36.74 -3.25 10.14
N VAL A 17 -36.61 -4.57 10.13
CA VAL A 17 -35.49 -5.25 9.48
C VAL A 17 -35.65 -5.02 7.98
N THR A 18 -34.65 -4.40 7.35
CA THR A 18 -34.62 -4.25 5.90
C THR A 18 -33.96 -5.49 5.30
N TRP A 19 -34.58 -6.01 4.24
CA TRP A 19 -34.03 -7.11 3.45
C TRP A 19 -33.31 -6.49 2.26
N ALA A 20 -32.12 -6.98 1.91
CA ALA A 20 -31.41 -6.54 0.72
C ALA A 20 -32.18 -6.92 -0.55
N ALA A 21 -31.93 -6.21 -1.64
CA ALA A 21 -32.55 -6.50 -2.92
C ALA A 21 -32.31 -7.94 -3.39
N ASP A 22 -33.39 -8.66 -3.66
CA ASP A 22 -33.37 -9.97 -4.34
C ASP A 22 -33.31 -9.82 -5.87
N THR A 23 -33.44 -8.59 -6.38
CA THR A 23 -33.38 -8.26 -7.80
C THR A 23 -32.54 -6.99 -7.97
N VAL A 24 -31.45 -7.10 -8.72
CA VAL A 24 -30.53 -5.99 -8.97
C VAL A 24 -31.24 -4.89 -9.76
N PRO A 25 -31.31 -3.64 -9.26
CA PRO A 25 -31.90 -2.52 -9.98
C PRO A 25 -31.19 -2.26 -11.31
N THR A 26 -31.93 -1.81 -12.32
CA THR A 26 -31.34 -1.44 -13.62
C THR A 26 -30.36 -0.27 -13.51
N ASP A 27 -30.46 0.53 -12.45
CA ASP A 27 -29.52 1.61 -12.12
C ASP A 27 -28.13 1.10 -11.72
N ILE A 28 -28.01 -0.16 -11.31
CA ILE A 28 -26.75 -0.79 -10.85
C ILE A 28 -26.18 -1.75 -11.88
N GLN A 29 -27.03 -2.39 -12.69
CA GLN A 29 -26.61 -3.36 -13.69
C GLN A 29 -25.54 -2.78 -14.64
N GLN A 30 -24.60 -3.64 -15.04
CA GLN A 30 -23.43 -3.25 -15.83
C GLN A 30 -23.23 -4.17 -17.04
N PRO A 31 -22.69 -3.68 -18.17
CA PRO A 31 -22.26 -4.50 -19.29
C PRO A 31 -21.21 -5.57 -18.95
N GLY A 32 -21.05 -6.55 -19.84
CA GLY A 32 -20.09 -7.67 -19.73
C GLY A 32 -20.79 -9.02 -19.62
N THR A 33 -20.04 -10.07 -19.32
CA THR A 33 -20.63 -11.39 -19.04
C THR A 33 -21.52 -11.30 -17.81
N GLN A 34 -22.76 -11.77 -17.91
CA GLN A 34 -23.72 -11.75 -16.82
C GLN A 34 -23.70 -13.07 -16.01
N PRO A 35 -24.26 -13.09 -14.79
CA PRO A 35 -24.33 -14.29 -13.97
C PRO A 35 -24.97 -15.46 -14.72
N ARG A 36 -24.35 -16.64 -14.62
CA ARG A 36 -24.78 -17.92 -15.21
C ARG A 36 -24.80 -17.95 -16.75
N GLU A 37 -24.21 -16.98 -17.44
CA GLU A 37 -24.00 -17.04 -18.90
C GLU A 37 -22.79 -17.90 -19.29
N VAL A 38 -21.85 -18.10 -18.37
CA VAL A 38 -20.73 -19.04 -18.49
C VAL A 38 -20.79 -20.08 -17.38
N ALA A 39 -20.02 -21.16 -17.55
CA ALA A 39 -19.85 -22.14 -16.49
C ALA A 39 -19.25 -21.47 -15.23
N SER A 40 -19.57 -22.02 -14.06
CA SER A 40 -18.97 -21.55 -12.81
C SER A 40 -17.44 -21.67 -12.87
N LEU A 41 -16.77 -20.65 -12.32
CA LEU A 41 -15.32 -20.59 -12.25
C LEU A 41 -14.77 -21.77 -11.44
N GLU A 42 -13.62 -22.28 -11.86
CA GLU A 42 -12.93 -23.38 -11.19
C GLU A 42 -12.31 -22.92 -9.88
N SER A 43 -12.54 -23.70 -8.82
CA SER A 43 -11.90 -23.49 -7.51
C SER A 43 -10.38 -23.47 -7.62
N VAL A 44 -9.76 -22.52 -6.91
CA VAL A 44 -8.30 -22.35 -6.78
C VAL A 44 -7.58 -23.65 -6.40
N THR A 45 -8.20 -24.50 -5.58
CA THR A 45 -7.63 -25.81 -5.18
C THR A 45 -7.31 -26.71 -6.38
N ARG A 46 -8.02 -26.57 -7.51
CA ARG A 46 -7.71 -27.30 -8.74
C ARG A 46 -6.40 -26.83 -9.36
N CYS A 47 -6.16 -25.51 -9.36
CA CYS A 47 -4.93 -24.87 -9.81
C CYS A 47 -3.73 -25.22 -8.91
N ASP A 48 -3.94 -25.23 -7.59
CA ASP A 48 -2.91 -25.50 -6.57
C ASP A 48 -2.20 -26.85 -6.77
N ASN A 49 -2.88 -27.85 -7.33
CA ASN A 49 -2.28 -29.16 -7.65
C ASN A 49 -1.03 -29.07 -8.56
N CYS A 50 -0.91 -27.98 -9.32
CA CYS A 50 0.18 -27.76 -10.26
C CYS A 50 0.92 -26.44 -10.01
N HIS A 51 0.23 -25.40 -9.56
CA HIS A 51 0.75 -24.03 -9.43
C HIS A 51 1.15 -23.66 -7.99
N ALA A 52 1.23 -24.65 -7.08
CA ALA A 52 1.65 -24.48 -5.69
C ALA A 52 2.62 -25.59 -5.22
N GLY A 53 3.26 -25.35 -4.07
CA GLY A 53 3.98 -26.36 -3.29
C GLY A 53 5.36 -26.77 -3.82
N TYR A 54 5.99 -25.96 -4.67
CA TYR A 54 7.31 -26.23 -5.23
C TYR A 54 8.33 -25.11 -5.02
N ASN A 55 7.92 -23.84 -5.02
CA ASN A 55 8.78 -22.70 -4.69
C ASN A 55 7.96 -21.46 -4.35
N GLN A 56 7.75 -21.20 -3.06
CA GLN A 56 6.97 -20.07 -2.54
C GLN A 56 7.46 -18.69 -2.98
N THR A 57 8.71 -18.56 -3.45
CA THR A 57 9.25 -17.26 -3.93
C THR A 57 8.84 -16.90 -5.35
N VAL A 58 8.41 -17.87 -6.16
CA VAL A 58 8.07 -17.65 -7.59
C VAL A 58 6.78 -18.32 -8.03
N GLU A 59 6.26 -19.27 -7.26
CA GLU A 59 5.04 -19.98 -7.63
C GLU A 59 3.83 -19.05 -7.57
N PRO A 60 2.90 -19.16 -8.54
CA PRO A 60 1.75 -18.27 -8.61
C PRO A 60 0.87 -18.32 -7.36
N ALA A 61 0.56 -19.52 -6.86
CA ALA A 61 -0.43 -19.69 -5.81
C ALA A 61 -0.05 -19.02 -4.48
N TYR A 62 1.20 -19.17 -4.02
CA TYR A 62 1.61 -18.65 -2.71
C TYR A 62 1.64 -17.11 -2.68
N THR A 63 2.19 -16.49 -3.73
CA THR A 63 2.28 -15.02 -3.82
C THR A 63 0.91 -14.38 -3.98
N TRP A 64 0.05 -14.95 -4.83
CA TRP A 64 -1.35 -14.51 -4.98
C TRP A 64 -2.10 -14.60 -3.65
N ARG A 65 -1.94 -15.71 -2.90
CA ARG A 65 -2.63 -15.92 -1.61
C ARG A 65 -2.39 -14.80 -0.59
N GLY A 66 -1.20 -14.21 -0.63
CA GLY A 66 -0.81 -13.12 0.25
C GLY A 66 -1.20 -11.72 -0.25
N SER A 67 -1.71 -11.62 -1.47
CA SER A 67 -2.16 -10.36 -2.07
C SER A 67 -3.59 -10.03 -1.64
N MET A 68 -4.00 -8.76 -1.77
CA MET A 68 -5.39 -8.38 -1.50
C MET A 68 -6.38 -8.91 -2.56
N MET A 69 -5.93 -9.37 -3.73
CA MET A 69 -6.80 -10.03 -4.70
C MET A 69 -7.40 -11.32 -4.12
N ALA A 70 -6.56 -12.17 -3.50
CA ALA A 70 -7.01 -13.41 -2.84
C ALA A 70 -7.83 -13.18 -1.56
N GLN A 71 -7.82 -11.95 -1.06
CA GLN A 71 -8.43 -11.55 0.21
C GLN A 71 -9.59 -10.58 0.02
N ALA A 72 -9.96 -10.25 -1.22
CA ALA A 72 -10.96 -9.23 -1.52
C ALA A 72 -12.33 -9.55 -0.90
N GLY A 73 -12.71 -10.83 -0.84
CA GLY A 73 -13.93 -11.31 -0.17
C GLY A 73 -13.81 -11.40 1.35
N ARG A 74 -12.61 -11.32 1.92
CA ARG A 74 -12.34 -11.40 3.38
C ARG A 74 -12.09 -10.03 4.02
N ASP A 75 -11.98 -8.99 3.22
CA ASP A 75 -11.58 -7.65 3.64
C ASP A 75 -12.68 -7.00 4.53
N PRO A 76 -12.41 -6.71 5.82
CA PRO A 76 -13.38 -6.06 6.69
C PRO A 76 -13.71 -4.60 6.34
N ILE A 77 -12.83 -3.86 5.66
CA ILE A 77 -13.21 -2.54 5.13
C ILE A 77 -14.23 -2.71 4.01
N PHE A 78 -14.06 -3.70 3.14
CA PHE A 78 -15.06 -4.00 2.10
C PHE A 78 -16.43 -4.27 2.73
N TRP A 79 -16.52 -5.16 3.73
CA TRP A 79 -17.80 -5.50 4.35
C TRP A 79 -18.44 -4.35 5.12
N ALA A 80 -17.65 -3.54 5.83
CA ALA A 80 -18.15 -2.36 6.52
C ALA A 80 -18.62 -1.28 5.53
N THR A 81 -17.92 -1.12 4.40
CA THR A 81 -18.32 -0.22 3.31
C THR A 81 -19.59 -0.72 2.64
N LEU A 82 -19.69 -2.02 2.36
CA LEU A 82 -20.88 -2.65 1.78
C LEU A 82 -22.12 -2.43 2.68
N ALA A 83 -21.95 -2.51 3.99
CA ALA A 83 -23.02 -2.24 4.95
C ALA A 83 -23.62 -0.84 4.79
N VAL A 84 -22.78 0.17 4.59
CA VAL A 84 -23.20 1.57 4.37
C VAL A 84 -23.70 1.77 2.94
N ALA A 85 -23.02 1.19 1.95
CA ALA A 85 -23.40 1.31 0.55
C ALA A 85 -24.80 0.73 0.28
N GLU A 86 -25.12 -0.45 0.83
CA GLU A 86 -26.42 -1.09 0.59
C GLU A 86 -27.59 -0.39 1.26
N GLN A 87 -27.39 0.24 2.41
CA GLN A 87 -28.43 1.10 3.01
C GLN A 87 -28.56 2.43 2.24
N ASP A 88 -27.49 2.92 1.63
CA ASP A 88 -27.48 4.17 0.88
C ASP A 88 -28.16 3.99 -0.48
N PHE A 89 -27.92 2.87 -1.17
CA PHE A 89 -28.59 2.55 -2.42
C PHE A 89 -28.84 1.04 -2.49
N ASP A 90 -30.07 0.62 -2.17
CA ASP A 90 -30.45 -0.80 -2.18
C ASP A 90 -30.18 -1.45 -3.54
N GLY A 91 -29.37 -2.50 -3.53
CA GLY A 91 -28.96 -3.27 -4.71
C GLY A 91 -27.54 -2.98 -5.19
N VAL A 92 -26.85 -1.97 -4.64
CA VAL A 92 -25.51 -1.56 -5.11
C VAL A 92 -24.43 -2.60 -4.81
N GLY A 93 -24.63 -3.46 -3.83
CA GLY A 93 -23.70 -4.51 -3.47
C GLY A 93 -23.50 -5.55 -4.56
N ASP A 94 -24.42 -5.67 -5.52
CA ASP A 94 -24.16 -6.46 -6.73
C ASP A 94 -22.91 -5.97 -7.46
N LEU A 95 -22.75 -4.64 -7.62
CA LEU A 95 -21.58 -4.03 -8.22
C LEU A 95 -20.32 -4.27 -7.37
N CYS A 96 -20.43 -4.20 -6.06
CA CYS A 96 -19.31 -4.40 -5.15
C CYS A 96 -18.81 -5.85 -5.18
N ILE A 97 -19.75 -6.81 -5.08
CA ILE A 97 -19.49 -8.26 -5.11
C ILE A 97 -18.92 -8.68 -6.47
N ARG A 98 -19.33 -8.03 -7.56
CA ARG A 98 -18.79 -8.27 -8.91
C ARG A 98 -17.26 -8.19 -8.96
N CYS A 99 -16.65 -7.28 -8.21
CA CYS A 99 -15.19 -7.13 -8.15
C CYS A 99 -14.56 -7.89 -6.98
N HIS A 100 -15.24 -7.93 -5.82
CA HIS A 100 -14.66 -8.48 -4.59
C HIS A 100 -14.88 -9.99 -4.40
N SER A 101 -15.86 -10.58 -5.08
CA SER A 101 -16.10 -12.02 -5.14
C SER A 101 -16.69 -12.43 -6.50
N PRO A 102 -15.90 -12.34 -7.59
CA PRO A 102 -16.40 -12.52 -8.95
C PRO A 102 -16.92 -13.95 -9.24
N SER A 103 -16.36 -14.97 -8.57
CA SER A 103 -16.85 -16.36 -8.64
C SER A 103 -18.27 -16.50 -8.07
N GLY A 104 -18.52 -15.84 -6.94
CA GLY A 104 -19.85 -15.73 -6.33
C GLY A 104 -20.82 -15.00 -7.26
N TRP A 105 -20.41 -13.85 -7.79
CA TRP A 105 -21.21 -13.05 -8.70
C TRP A 105 -21.57 -13.80 -9.99
N ILE A 106 -20.59 -14.40 -10.69
CA ILE A 106 -20.84 -15.21 -11.90
C ILE A 106 -21.73 -16.42 -11.60
N GLY A 107 -21.61 -17.00 -10.41
CA GLY A 107 -22.51 -18.05 -9.94
C GLY A 107 -23.96 -17.61 -9.69
N GLY A 108 -24.24 -16.30 -9.72
CA GLY A 108 -25.52 -15.70 -9.36
C GLY A 108 -25.79 -15.82 -7.86
N ARG A 109 -24.76 -15.58 -7.03
CA ARG A 109 -24.81 -15.51 -5.56
C ARG A 109 -24.55 -14.10 -5.03
N SER A 110 -24.57 -13.09 -5.90
CA SER A 110 -24.64 -11.68 -5.52
C SER A 110 -26.06 -11.22 -5.19
N THR A 111 -27.06 -12.10 -5.27
CA THR A 111 -28.43 -11.84 -4.78
C THR A 111 -28.78 -12.83 -3.67
N PRO A 112 -29.21 -12.36 -2.47
CA PRO A 112 -29.43 -10.95 -2.10
C PRO A 112 -28.16 -10.09 -2.13
N THR A 113 -28.30 -8.79 -2.44
CA THR A 113 -27.18 -7.89 -2.76
C THR A 113 -26.25 -7.57 -1.60
N ASP A 114 -26.69 -7.87 -0.37
CA ASP A 114 -25.84 -7.85 0.82
C ASP A 114 -24.78 -8.96 0.88
N GLY A 115 -24.78 -9.89 -0.07
CA GLY A 115 -23.82 -10.98 -0.15
C GLY A 115 -24.14 -12.18 0.73
N SER A 116 -25.33 -12.24 1.36
CA SER A 116 -25.75 -13.35 2.23
C SER A 116 -25.89 -14.69 1.50
N ALA A 117 -25.95 -14.70 0.16
CA ALA A 117 -25.95 -15.90 -0.66
C ALA A 117 -24.54 -16.43 -1.01
N LEU A 118 -23.47 -15.67 -0.70
CA LEU A 118 -22.10 -16.14 -0.91
C LEU A 118 -21.78 -17.33 -0.01
N THR A 119 -20.96 -18.23 -0.53
CA THR A 119 -20.56 -19.48 0.13
C THR A 119 -19.08 -19.44 0.51
N ALA A 120 -18.62 -20.40 1.32
CA ALA A 120 -17.21 -20.50 1.68
C ALA A 120 -16.25 -20.59 0.47
N GLY A 121 -16.72 -21.11 -0.67
CA GLY A 121 -15.93 -21.17 -1.91
C GLY A 121 -15.73 -19.81 -2.58
N ASP A 122 -16.52 -18.80 -2.23
CA ASP A 122 -16.49 -17.45 -2.82
C ASP A 122 -15.53 -16.50 -2.07
N ALA A 123 -14.87 -17.01 -1.03
CA ALA A 123 -14.04 -16.24 -0.12
C ALA A 123 -12.70 -15.81 -0.72
N ASP A 124 -12.21 -16.53 -1.72
CA ASP A 124 -10.89 -16.33 -2.33
C ASP A 124 -10.83 -15.11 -3.27
N GLY A 125 -11.91 -14.33 -3.31
CA GLY A 125 -11.95 -13.02 -3.95
C GLY A 125 -11.69 -13.11 -5.45
N VAL A 126 -10.68 -12.38 -5.92
CA VAL A 126 -10.26 -12.41 -7.34
C VAL A 126 -9.38 -13.64 -7.57
N GLU A 127 -10.02 -14.72 -8.01
CA GLU A 127 -9.43 -16.05 -8.18
C GLU A 127 -8.70 -16.23 -9.52
N CYS A 128 -7.83 -17.25 -9.57
CA CYS A 128 -7.05 -17.62 -10.75
C CYS A 128 -7.91 -17.73 -12.02
N ASP A 129 -9.06 -18.40 -11.91
CA ASP A 129 -9.84 -18.74 -13.09
C ASP A 129 -10.57 -17.55 -13.71
N LEU A 130 -10.95 -16.55 -12.90
CA LEU A 130 -11.48 -15.30 -13.44
C LEU A 130 -10.44 -14.63 -14.34
N CYS A 131 -9.25 -14.41 -13.81
CA CYS A 131 -8.17 -13.76 -14.56
C CYS A 131 -7.83 -14.55 -15.82
N HIS A 132 -7.66 -15.86 -15.69
CA HIS A 132 -7.29 -16.76 -16.78
C HIS A 132 -8.46 -17.16 -17.70
N THR A 133 -9.64 -16.57 -17.56
CA THR A 133 -10.73 -16.68 -18.55
C THR A 133 -11.17 -15.32 -19.07
N THR A 134 -10.66 -14.21 -18.55
CA THR A 134 -11.04 -12.88 -19.02
C THR A 134 -10.44 -12.59 -20.40
N THR A 135 -11.31 -12.23 -21.32
CA THR A 135 -11.01 -11.81 -22.70
C THR A 135 -11.07 -10.29 -22.83
N ASN A 136 -10.51 -9.75 -23.92
CA ASN A 136 -10.66 -8.33 -24.20
C ASN A 136 -12.11 -8.03 -24.66
N PRO A 137 -12.85 -7.12 -23.99
CA PRO A 137 -14.23 -6.78 -24.34
C PRO A 137 -14.41 -6.26 -25.79
N ASP A 138 -13.35 -5.72 -26.41
CA ASP A 138 -13.36 -5.28 -27.81
C ASP A 138 -13.38 -6.42 -28.85
N ALA A 139 -13.31 -7.68 -28.40
CA ALA A 139 -13.32 -8.87 -29.25
C ALA A 139 -12.16 -8.96 -30.27
N SER A 140 -11.07 -8.23 -30.07
CA SER A 140 -9.91 -8.17 -30.98
C SER A 140 -9.08 -9.45 -31.05
N GLU A 141 -9.15 -10.31 -30.03
CA GLU A 141 -8.32 -11.52 -29.94
C GLU A 141 -9.17 -12.78 -29.72
N HIS A 142 -9.86 -12.87 -28.57
CA HIS A 142 -10.72 -14.00 -28.19
C HIS A 142 -12.15 -13.53 -27.98
N LEU A 143 -13.12 -14.26 -28.52
CA LEU A 143 -14.54 -13.96 -28.38
C LEU A 143 -15.06 -14.55 -27.05
N GLY A 144 -15.15 -13.71 -26.03
CA GLY A 144 -15.85 -14.07 -24.79
C GLY A 144 -17.35 -13.78 -24.83
N VAL A 145 -18.06 -14.16 -23.78
CA VAL A 145 -19.53 -14.07 -23.68
C VAL A 145 -19.96 -12.69 -23.22
N GLN A 146 -20.67 -11.96 -24.07
CA GLN A 146 -21.38 -10.72 -23.75
C GLN A 146 -22.62 -10.65 -24.65
N LEU A 147 -23.80 -10.63 -24.05
CA LEU A 147 -25.08 -10.76 -24.78
C LEU A 147 -25.89 -9.47 -24.68
N THR A 148 -26.57 -9.09 -25.76
CA THR A 148 -27.47 -7.92 -25.76
C THR A 148 -28.52 -8.02 -24.63
N PRO A 149 -28.72 -6.97 -23.81
CA PRO A 149 -28.19 -5.60 -23.95
C PRO A 149 -26.82 -5.33 -23.28
N PHE A 150 -26.15 -6.31 -22.70
CA PHE A 150 -24.93 -6.18 -21.89
C PHE A 150 -23.62 -6.21 -22.68
N MET A 151 -23.55 -5.44 -23.76
CA MET A 151 -22.33 -5.30 -24.57
C MET A 151 -21.31 -4.39 -23.86
N ALA A 152 -20.12 -4.90 -23.55
CA ALA A 152 -19.05 -4.16 -22.90
C ALA A 152 -18.10 -3.49 -23.90
N ASN A 153 -18.65 -2.95 -24.99
CA ASN A 153 -17.93 -2.17 -25.98
C ASN A 153 -18.89 -1.20 -26.69
N ASP A 154 -18.32 -0.25 -27.42
CA ASP A 154 -19.07 0.79 -28.15
C ASP A 154 -19.76 0.32 -29.44
N GLY A 155 -19.63 -0.96 -29.81
CA GLY A 155 -20.17 -1.51 -31.06
C GLY A 155 -19.52 -0.95 -32.33
N GLY A 156 -18.40 -0.23 -32.21
CA GLY A 156 -17.66 0.35 -33.33
C GLY A 156 -17.01 -0.70 -34.24
N SER A 157 -16.35 -0.22 -35.31
CA SER A 157 -15.57 -1.06 -36.22
C SER A 157 -14.21 -0.41 -36.55
N PRO A 158 -13.12 -0.76 -35.85
CA PRO A 158 -13.06 -1.74 -34.74
C PRO A 158 -13.80 -1.22 -33.50
N ALA A 159 -14.32 -2.14 -32.69
CA ALA A 159 -14.96 -1.80 -31.42
C ALA A 159 -13.90 -1.35 -30.40
N ILE A 160 -14.29 -0.51 -29.47
CA ILE A 160 -13.48 -0.10 -28.31
C ILE A 160 -14.13 -0.67 -27.06
N GLY A 161 -13.36 -1.46 -26.32
CA GLY A 161 -13.81 -2.10 -25.08
C GLY A 161 -14.09 -1.11 -23.96
N TYR A 162 -15.05 -1.46 -23.11
CA TYR A 162 -15.30 -0.78 -21.84
C TYR A 162 -14.43 -1.43 -20.76
N TYR A 163 -13.42 -0.70 -20.29
CA TYR A 163 -12.50 -1.15 -19.25
C TYR A 163 -12.80 -0.38 -17.96
N GLY A 164 -13.51 -1.03 -17.03
CA GLY A 164 -13.86 -0.45 -15.74
C GLY A 164 -15.10 -1.09 -15.13
N SER A 165 -15.38 -0.76 -13.86
CA SER A 165 -16.58 -1.18 -13.12
C SER A 165 -16.91 -2.69 -13.19
N GLY A 166 -15.87 -3.52 -13.26
CA GLY A 166 -15.99 -4.97 -13.35
C GLY A 166 -16.62 -5.46 -14.65
N MET A 167 -16.64 -4.68 -15.73
CA MET A 167 -17.22 -5.05 -17.05
C MET A 167 -16.38 -6.11 -17.79
N TYR A 168 -15.96 -7.17 -17.11
CA TYR A 168 -15.21 -8.28 -17.70
C TYR A 168 -16.07 -9.10 -18.66
N VAL A 169 -15.40 -9.67 -19.66
CA VAL A 169 -15.98 -10.58 -20.65
C VAL A 169 -15.22 -11.90 -20.60
N LEU A 170 -15.91 -13.00 -20.34
CA LEU A 170 -15.30 -14.30 -20.01
C LEU A 170 -15.33 -15.27 -21.20
N TRP A 171 -14.23 -15.99 -21.36
CA TRP A 171 -14.07 -17.11 -22.29
C TRP A 171 -14.95 -18.29 -21.85
N PRO A 172 -15.83 -18.83 -22.72
CA PRO A 172 -16.70 -19.94 -22.36
C PRO A 172 -16.03 -21.33 -22.46
N GLY A 173 -14.83 -21.41 -23.05
CA GLY A 173 -14.13 -22.68 -23.25
C GLY A 173 -13.34 -23.13 -22.00
N SER A 174 -12.77 -24.33 -22.09
CA SER A 174 -11.97 -24.93 -21.00
C SER A 174 -10.51 -24.48 -20.98
N GLU A 175 -10.06 -23.76 -22.02
CA GLU A 175 -8.73 -23.20 -22.12
C GLU A 175 -8.50 -22.09 -21.09
N LYS A 176 -7.32 -22.12 -20.45
CA LYS A 176 -6.85 -21.00 -19.62
C LYS A 176 -6.03 -20.03 -20.47
N LEU A 177 -6.37 -18.76 -20.41
CA LEU A 177 -5.74 -17.67 -21.15
C LEU A 177 -4.48 -17.18 -20.41
N GLY A 178 -3.43 -16.88 -21.16
CA GLY A 178 -2.21 -16.33 -20.58
C GLY A 178 -1.23 -15.84 -21.64
N PRO A 179 -0.14 -15.16 -21.27
CA PRO A 179 0.70 -14.43 -22.23
C PRO A 179 1.55 -15.33 -23.15
N TYR A 180 1.63 -16.63 -22.88
CA TYR A 180 2.60 -17.52 -23.53
C TYR A 180 1.96 -18.42 -24.60
N PRO A 181 2.57 -18.53 -25.81
CA PRO A 181 2.10 -19.43 -26.86
C PRO A 181 2.59 -20.88 -26.72
N ASP A 182 3.55 -21.13 -25.84
CA ASP A 182 4.35 -22.35 -25.76
C ASP A 182 4.32 -22.98 -24.35
N ALA A 183 3.21 -22.84 -23.62
CA ALA A 183 3.09 -23.43 -22.29
C ALA A 183 3.06 -24.97 -22.34
N ALA A 184 3.85 -25.63 -21.47
CA ALA A 184 3.79 -27.07 -21.26
C ALA A 184 2.79 -27.42 -20.14
N ALA A 185 1.50 -27.23 -20.41
CA ALA A 185 0.42 -27.38 -19.44
C ALA A 185 -0.23 -28.79 -19.45
N ARG A 186 -0.83 -29.17 -18.31
CA ARG A 186 -1.66 -30.40 -18.18
C ARG A 186 -3.16 -30.14 -18.39
N HIS A 187 -3.51 -28.92 -18.76
CA HIS A 187 -4.82 -28.47 -19.20
C HIS A 187 -4.65 -27.71 -20.52
N GLN A 188 -5.75 -27.44 -21.23
CA GLN A 188 -5.71 -26.65 -22.45
C GLN A 188 -5.42 -25.18 -22.11
N PHE A 189 -4.79 -24.46 -23.03
CA PHE A 189 -4.47 -23.04 -22.88
C PHE A 189 -4.55 -22.33 -24.22
N LEU A 190 -4.74 -21.01 -24.19
CA LEU A 190 -4.61 -20.13 -25.35
C LEU A 190 -3.73 -18.94 -24.98
N GLN A 191 -2.90 -18.52 -25.92
CA GLN A 191 -2.17 -17.27 -25.77
C GLN A 191 -3.14 -16.10 -25.78
N SER A 192 -2.99 -15.15 -24.86
CA SER A 192 -3.70 -13.87 -24.86
C SER A 192 -2.74 -12.70 -24.66
N ARG A 193 -2.77 -11.77 -25.62
CA ARG A 193 -2.07 -10.48 -25.54
C ARG A 193 -2.72 -9.51 -24.58
N PHE A 194 -4.03 -9.65 -24.32
CA PHE A 194 -4.74 -8.83 -23.33
C PHE A 194 -4.09 -8.93 -21.94
N HIS A 195 -3.56 -10.09 -21.58
CA HIS A 195 -2.85 -10.32 -20.32
C HIS A 195 -1.52 -9.55 -20.18
N ARG A 196 -1.04 -8.88 -21.23
CA ARG A 196 0.11 -7.95 -21.20
C ARG A 196 -0.30 -6.47 -21.24
N SER A 197 -1.60 -6.16 -21.42
CA SER A 197 -2.11 -4.79 -21.54
C SER A 197 -2.61 -4.24 -20.20
N ALA A 198 -2.36 -2.96 -19.92
CA ALA A 198 -2.95 -2.28 -18.76
C ALA A 198 -4.49 -2.34 -18.74
N ASP A 199 -5.13 -2.47 -19.90
CA ASP A 199 -6.59 -2.57 -20.04
C ASP A 199 -7.17 -3.79 -19.30
N PHE A 200 -6.40 -4.87 -19.16
CA PHE A 200 -6.80 -6.04 -18.37
C PHE A 200 -7.06 -5.66 -16.91
N CYS A 201 -6.12 -4.97 -16.27
CA CYS A 201 -6.26 -4.48 -14.90
C CYS A 201 -7.30 -3.36 -14.81
N GLY A 202 -7.42 -2.55 -15.86
CA GLY A 202 -8.41 -1.48 -15.99
C GLY A 202 -9.86 -1.95 -15.85
N THR A 203 -10.14 -3.22 -16.16
CA THR A 203 -11.47 -3.83 -15.97
C THR A 203 -12.01 -3.67 -14.54
N CYS A 204 -11.14 -3.69 -13.53
CA CYS A 204 -11.52 -3.51 -12.13
C CYS A 204 -10.95 -2.22 -11.51
N HIS A 205 -9.79 -1.74 -11.97
CA HIS A 205 -9.07 -0.59 -11.40
C HIS A 205 -9.43 0.76 -12.06
N ASP A 206 -10.64 0.86 -12.61
CA ASP A 206 -11.28 2.10 -13.01
C ASP A 206 -12.75 1.99 -12.61
N VAL A 207 -13.11 2.55 -11.47
CA VAL A 207 -14.41 2.29 -10.83
C VAL A 207 -15.30 3.49 -11.04
N SER A 208 -16.48 3.25 -11.59
CA SER A 208 -17.52 4.25 -11.74
C SER A 208 -18.84 3.77 -11.17
N ASN A 209 -19.51 4.66 -10.45
CA ASN A 209 -20.82 4.43 -9.89
C ASN A 209 -21.91 4.65 -10.96
N PRO A 210 -22.62 3.61 -11.40
CA PRO A 210 -23.63 3.72 -12.45
C PRO A 210 -24.86 4.51 -12.01
N ALA A 211 -25.26 4.43 -10.74
CA ALA A 211 -26.43 5.14 -10.22
C ALA A 211 -26.16 6.65 -10.21
N VAL A 212 -25.03 7.08 -9.64
CA VAL A 212 -24.62 8.49 -9.69
C VAL A 212 -24.38 8.95 -11.12
N GLY A 213 -23.75 8.11 -11.95
CA GLY A 213 -23.51 8.39 -13.36
C GLY A 213 -24.78 8.66 -14.17
N ASP A 214 -25.86 7.93 -13.88
CA ASP A 214 -27.12 8.08 -14.60
C ASP A 214 -28.03 9.16 -14.00
N LEU A 215 -28.10 9.24 -12.67
CA LEU A 215 -29.17 9.97 -11.96
C LEU A 215 -28.72 11.33 -11.42
N ALA A 216 -27.47 11.45 -10.97
CA ALA A 216 -27.05 12.63 -10.23
C ALA A 216 -26.84 13.84 -11.13
N HIS A 217 -26.97 15.03 -10.54
CA HIS A 217 -26.56 16.27 -11.16
C HIS A 217 -25.12 16.16 -11.72
N ASN A 218 -24.95 16.55 -12.99
CA ASN A 218 -23.72 16.44 -13.78
C ASN A 218 -23.14 15.02 -13.90
N ASN A 219 -23.95 13.96 -13.72
CA ASN A 219 -23.55 12.57 -13.91
C ASN A 219 -22.35 12.15 -13.03
N GLY A 220 -22.14 12.83 -11.91
CA GLY A 220 -20.95 12.62 -11.07
C GLY A 220 -19.62 12.82 -11.80
N ALA A 221 -19.59 13.65 -12.84
CA ALA A 221 -18.45 13.87 -13.72
C ALA A 221 -17.98 15.33 -13.68
N ALA A 222 -16.71 15.56 -14.01
CA ALA A 222 -16.17 16.90 -14.23
C ALA A 222 -16.72 17.52 -15.54
N VAL A 223 -16.91 16.66 -16.55
CA VAL A 223 -17.58 17.01 -17.80
C VAL A 223 -18.93 16.28 -17.84
N PRO A 224 -20.06 16.99 -17.76
CA PRO A 224 -21.37 16.36 -17.86
C PRO A 224 -21.52 15.56 -19.15
N LEU A 225 -22.28 14.46 -19.10
CA LEU A 225 -22.53 13.64 -20.28
C LEU A 225 -23.46 14.35 -21.26
N ASP A 226 -23.32 14.01 -22.54
CA ASP A 226 -24.19 14.55 -23.58
C ASP A 226 -25.65 14.07 -23.37
N PRO A 227 -26.66 14.94 -23.56
CA PRO A 227 -28.05 14.52 -23.48
C PRO A 227 -28.36 13.35 -24.41
N GLY A 228 -29.03 12.33 -23.89
CA GLY A 228 -29.39 11.12 -24.64
C GLY A 228 -28.39 9.96 -24.50
N THR A 229 -27.25 10.15 -23.82
CA THR A 229 -26.35 9.05 -23.44
C THR A 229 -26.57 8.56 -22.00
N TYR A 230 -27.58 9.08 -21.31
CA TYR A 230 -28.02 8.64 -19.99
C TYR A 230 -29.53 8.86 -19.84
N SER A 231 -30.16 8.15 -18.90
CA SER A 231 -31.61 8.18 -18.74
C SER A 231 -32.06 9.24 -17.73
N GLY A 232 -31.36 9.39 -16.61
CA GLY A 232 -31.79 10.28 -15.53
C GLY A 232 -33.09 9.87 -14.83
N VAL A 233 -33.59 8.66 -15.09
CA VAL A 233 -34.86 8.15 -14.57
C VAL A 233 -34.60 6.85 -13.80
N PRO A 234 -34.84 6.80 -12.49
CA PRO A 234 -34.67 5.58 -11.69
C PRO A 234 -35.47 4.40 -12.27
N GLY A 235 -34.86 3.21 -12.30
CA GLY A 235 -35.51 1.99 -12.77
C GLY A 235 -35.81 1.93 -14.28
N SER A 236 -35.34 2.89 -15.08
CA SER A 236 -35.50 2.83 -16.55
C SER A 236 -34.68 1.68 -17.17
N PRO A 237 -35.01 1.23 -18.40
CA PRO A 237 -34.29 0.13 -19.05
C PRO A 237 -32.79 0.40 -19.20
N VAL A 238 -31.97 -0.64 -19.02
CA VAL A 238 -30.51 -0.57 -19.05
C VAL A 238 -29.93 0.06 -20.33
N GLN A 239 -30.61 -0.13 -21.47
CA GLN A 239 -30.16 0.42 -22.76
C GLN A 239 -30.07 1.95 -22.77
N GLY A 240 -30.83 2.64 -21.91
CA GLY A 240 -30.77 4.09 -21.79
C GLY A 240 -29.79 4.59 -20.73
N LYS A 241 -29.18 3.70 -19.94
CA LYS A 241 -28.36 4.07 -18.78
C LYS A 241 -26.97 4.56 -19.20
N ALA A 242 -26.41 5.45 -18.40
CA ALA A 242 -25.05 5.97 -18.60
C ALA A 242 -24.01 4.85 -18.81
N ALA A 243 -24.09 3.77 -18.03
CA ALA A 243 -23.16 2.65 -18.07
C ALA A 243 -23.16 1.85 -19.39
N PHE A 244 -24.21 1.97 -20.21
CA PHE A 244 -24.37 1.23 -21.46
C PHE A 244 -24.09 2.09 -22.70
N ASN A 245 -23.91 3.40 -22.53
CA ASN A 245 -23.80 4.36 -23.63
C ASN A 245 -22.54 5.25 -23.54
N ASN A 246 -21.72 5.08 -22.51
CA ASN A 246 -20.51 5.87 -22.29
C ASN A 246 -19.39 4.97 -21.77
N PHE A 247 -18.13 5.36 -22.03
CA PHE A 247 -16.99 4.67 -21.46
C PHE A 247 -16.98 4.79 -19.93
N PRO A 248 -16.53 3.75 -19.19
CA PRO A 248 -16.57 3.72 -17.72
C PRO A 248 -15.96 4.97 -17.07
N TYR A 249 -14.86 5.50 -17.60
CA TYR A 249 -14.19 6.67 -17.04
C TYR A 249 -14.99 7.99 -17.14
N GLN A 250 -16.06 8.06 -17.94
CA GLN A 250 -16.76 9.31 -18.28
C GLN A 250 -17.78 9.77 -17.23
N TYR A 251 -18.24 8.89 -16.34
CA TYR A 251 -19.33 9.17 -15.40
C TYR A 251 -19.01 8.66 -13.98
N GLY A 252 -19.79 9.12 -13.01
CA GLY A 252 -19.87 8.58 -11.64
C GLY A 252 -18.51 8.32 -11.00
N ILE A 253 -17.67 9.35 -10.87
CA ILE A 253 -16.28 9.19 -10.45
C ILE A 253 -16.19 8.53 -9.06
N VAL A 254 -15.39 7.48 -8.96
CA VAL A 254 -15.07 6.79 -7.70
C VAL A 254 -13.56 6.52 -7.60
N GLU A 255 -13.04 5.67 -8.49
CA GLU A 255 -11.61 5.36 -8.58
C GLU A 255 -11.15 5.54 -10.03
N ARG A 256 -9.98 6.14 -10.22
CA ARG A 256 -9.42 6.46 -11.54
C ARG A 256 -8.00 5.93 -11.74
N THR A 257 -7.59 4.87 -11.04
CA THR A 257 -6.21 4.36 -11.10
C THR A 257 -5.76 4.04 -12.53
N CYS A 258 -6.55 3.31 -13.30
CA CYS A 258 -6.24 3.02 -14.71
C CYS A 258 -6.28 4.30 -15.56
N SER A 259 -7.27 5.16 -15.33
CA SER A 259 -7.41 6.42 -16.02
C SER A 259 -6.23 7.39 -15.80
N GLU A 260 -5.71 7.46 -14.57
CA GLU A 260 -4.49 8.18 -14.21
C GLU A 260 -3.28 7.63 -14.97
N HIS A 261 -3.18 6.30 -15.08
CA HIS A 261 -2.11 5.63 -15.82
C HIS A 261 -2.16 5.89 -17.32
N LYS A 262 -3.35 5.75 -17.93
CA LYS A 262 -3.60 6.01 -19.35
C LYS A 262 -3.41 7.47 -19.74
N ALA A 263 -3.59 8.39 -18.79
CA ALA A 263 -3.29 9.80 -19.01
C ALA A 263 -1.77 10.09 -19.00
N GLY A 264 -0.97 9.23 -18.34
CA GLY A 264 0.49 9.29 -18.29
C GLY A 264 1.17 8.86 -19.60
N ALA A 265 2.51 8.85 -19.59
CA ALA A 265 3.32 8.38 -20.71
C ALA A 265 3.90 6.96 -20.50
N LEU A 266 3.74 6.39 -19.30
CA LEU A 266 4.42 5.13 -18.94
C LEU A 266 3.80 3.91 -19.65
N ASP A 267 2.50 3.91 -19.92
CA ASP A 267 1.80 2.85 -20.64
C ASP A 267 2.33 2.62 -22.08
N THR A 268 2.98 3.65 -22.65
CA THR A 268 3.56 3.70 -23.99
C THR A 268 5.08 3.85 -23.99
N THR A 269 5.70 4.01 -22.81
CA THR A 269 7.17 4.04 -22.66
C THR A 269 7.71 2.61 -22.58
N ARG A 270 8.66 2.26 -23.45
CA ARG A 270 9.27 0.94 -23.41
C ARG A 270 10.19 0.80 -22.21
N VAL A 271 10.17 -0.36 -21.57
CA VAL A 271 11.04 -0.67 -20.44
C VAL A 271 12.51 -0.57 -20.83
N ARG A 272 12.86 -0.99 -22.04
CA ARG A 272 14.23 -0.89 -22.56
C ARG A 272 14.77 0.54 -22.68
N ASP A 273 13.88 1.52 -22.74
CA ASP A 273 14.20 2.94 -22.88
C ASP A 273 14.30 3.64 -21.51
N PHE A 274 14.27 2.89 -20.40
CA PHE A 274 14.37 3.40 -19.02
C PHE A 274 15.50 4.44 -18.82
N LEU A 275 16.69 4.18 -19.37
CA LEU A 275 17.85 5.07 -19.22
C LEU A 275 17.71 6.40 -19.98
N THR A 276 16.65 6.56 -20.79
CA THR A 276 16.30 7.82 -21.47
C THR A 276 15.32 8.67 -20.68
N LEU A 277 14.74 8.13 -19.60
CA LEU A 277 13.88 8.89 -18.69
C LEU A 277 14.67 10.00 -17.99
N PRO A 278 13.99 11.06 -17.50
CA PRO A 278 14.61 12.05 -16.61
C PRO A 278 15.44 11.38 -15.50
N PRO A 279 16.62 11.92 -15.15
CA PRO A 279 17.51 11.27 -14.17
C PRO A 279 16.86 11.01 -12.81
N ASP A 280 15.93 11.86 -12.38
CA ASP A 280 15.19 11.72 -11.13
C ASP A 280 14.09 10.65 -11.18
N LEU A 281 13.75 10.12 -12.36
CA LEU A 281 12.88 8.96 -12.57
C LEU A 281 13.66 7.65 -12.79
N GLN A 282 14.99 7.70 -12.86
CA GLN A 282 15.83 6.51 -12.98
C GLN A 282 16.05 5.80 -11.62
N ASP A 283 15.00 5.74 -10.81
CA ASP A 283 15.00 5.14 -9.48
C ASP A 283 13.65 4.45 -9.18
N GLY A 284 13.45 4.02 -7.94
CA GLY A 284 12.15 3.57 -7.42
C GLY A 284 11.54 2.40 -8.20
N ALA A 285 10.22 2.45 -8.36
CA ALA A 285 9.43 1.38 -8.97
C ALA A 285 9.77 1.17 -10.45
N LEU A 286 10.09 2.24 -11.19
CA LEU A 286 10.50 2.16 -12.60
C LEU A 286 11.84 1.42 -12.74
N LYS A 287 12.83 1.76 -11.90
CA LYS A 287 14.10 1.04 -11.86
C LYS A 287 13.91 -0.43 -11.49
N ALA A 288 13.11 -0.71 -10.46
CA ALA A 288 12.84 -2.07 -10.02
C ALA A 288 12.17 -2.92 -11.11
N ALA A 289 11.26 -2.33 -11.91
CA ALA A 289 10.65 -3.00 -13.06
C ALA A 289 11.65 -3.23 -14.20
N TYR A 290 12.47 -2.21 -14.52
CA TYR A 290 13.53 -2.31 -15.52
C TYR A 290 14.54 -3.41 -15.19
N GLU A 291 15.11 -3.39 -13.99
CA GLU A 291 16.10 -4.37 -13.53
C GLU A 291 15.54 -5.79 -13.55
N SER A 292 14.28 -5.98 -13.15
CA SER A 292 13.62 -7.29 -13.24
C SER A 292 13.48 -7.74 -14.70
N ALA A 293 13.12 -6.84 -15.61
CA ALA A 293 12.95 -7.16 -17.03
C ALA A 293 14.26 -7.52 -17.74
N LEU A 294 15.41 -7.07 -17.22
CA LEU A 294 16.72 -7.46 -17.77
C LEU A 294 16.99 -8.97 -17.68
N LEU A 295 16.32 -9.70 -16.79
CA LEU A 295 16.41 -11.16 -16.67
C LEU A 295 16.13 -11.87 -17.98
N ALA A 296 15.23 -11.34 -18.82
CA ALA A 296 14.89 -11.91 -20.12
C ALA A 296 16.06 -11.93 -21.11
N GLY A 297 17.11 -11.11 -20.89
CA GLY A 297 18.26 -11.01 -21.79
C GLY A 297 17.99 -10.29 -23.11
N THR A 298 16.83 -9.63 -23.24
CA THR A 298 16.37 -8.90 -24.43
C THR A 298 16.47 -7.38 -24.27
N GLY A 299 17.18 -6.91 -23.23
CA GLY A 299 17.38 -5.49 -22.93
C GLY A 299 16.15 -4.79 -22.36
N GLY A 300 15.18 -5.54 -21.81
CA GLY A 300 13.97 -5.01 -21.17
C GLY A 300 12.66 -5.46 -21.82
N ASP A 301 12.71 -6.07 -23.01
CA ASP A 301 11.55 -6.66 -23.67
C ASP A 301 11.15 -8.02 -23.05
N TYR A 302 10.07 -8.63 -23.54
CA TYR A 302 9.72 -10.01 -23.16
C TYR A 302 10.74 -11.03 -23.69
N GLU A 303 10.77 -12.24 -23.11
CA GLU A 303 11.68 -13.31 -23.53
C GLU A 303 11.42 -13.76 -24.98
N ASP A 304 10.18 -13.65 -25.45
CA ASP A 304 9.77 -13.92 -26.83
C ASP A 304 10.11 -12.78 -27.82
N GLY A 305 10.75 -11.70 -27.36
CA GLY A 305 11.11 -10.53 -28.16
C GLY A 305 10.00 -9.49 -28.36
N THR A 306 8.79 -9.72 -27.82
CA THR A 306 7.71 -8.73 -27.86
C THR A 306 8.10 -7.48 -27.07
N PRO A 307 7.78 -6.27 -27.55
CA PRO A 307 7.97 -5.04 -26.79
C PRO A 307 7.32 -5.10 -25.40
N ARG A 308 8.06 -4.70 -24.36
CA ARG A 308 7.52 -4.50 -23.01
C ARG A 308 7.43 -3.00 -22.71
N TYR A 309 6.25 -2.57 -22.24
CA TYR A 309 5.99 -1.20 -21.77
C TYR A 309 5.81 -1.19 -20.25
N PHE A 310 5.88 -0.02 -19.60
CA PHE A 310 5.61 0.12 -18.17
C PHE A 310 4.11 0.04 -17.85
N THR A 311 3.47 -1.08 -18.22
CA THR A 311 2.08 -1.39 -17.88
C THR A 311 1.93 -1.82 -16.43
N CYS A 312 0.68 -1.94 -15.95
CA CYS A 312 0.34 -2.49 -14.64
C CYS A 312 1.08 -3.81 -14.35
N GLN A 313 1.10 -4.73 -15.31
CA GLN A 313 1.74 -6.04 -15.17
C GLN A 313 3.25 -5.92 -15.01
N THR A 314 3.90 -5.01 -15.75
CA THR A 314 5.35 -4.83 -15.65
C THR A 314 5.78 -4.44 -14.24
N CYS A 315 4.98 -3.64 -13.53
CA CYS A 315 5.31 -3.17 -12.18
C CYS A 315 4.75 -4.07 -11.05
N HIS A 316 3.54 -4.62 -11.21
CA HIS A 316 2.85 -5.39 -10.16
C HIS A 316 2.92 -6.91 -10.35
N LEU A 317 3.27 -7.37 -11.55
CA LEU A 317 3.58 -8.77 -11.87
C LEU A 317 4.99 -8.89 -12.44
N ARG A 318 5.97 -8.28 -11.74
CA ARG A 318 7.36 -8.18 -12.20
C ARG A 318 7.89 -9.53 -12.67
N PRO A 319 8.64 -9.55 -13.79
CA PRO A 319 9.19 -10.79 -14.33
C PRO A 319 10.20 -11.41 -13.36
N VAL A 320 10.09 -12.72 -13.17
CA VAL A 320 11.05 -13.51 -12.39
C VAL A 320 11.53 -14.72 -13.20
N ASN A 321 12.67 -15.30 -12.78
CA ASN A 321 13.15 -16.55 -13.35
C ASN A 321 12.53 -17.75 -12.61
N GLY A 322 11.71 -18.55 -13.29
CA GLY A 322 11.03 -19.69 -12.67
C GLY A 322 10.18 -20.53 -13.61
N ALA A 323 9.72 -21.68 -13.09
CA ALA A 323 8.71 -22.50 -13.76
C ALA A 323 7.31 -22.04 -13.34
N GLY A 324 6.36 -22.09 -14.28
CA GLY A 324 4.96 -21.78 -13.99
C GLY A 324 4.21 -22.87 -13.22
N CYS A 325 4.73 -24.10 -13.16
CA CYS A 325 4.10 -25.21 -12.43
C CYS A 325 5.10 -26.29 -12.00
N ASN A 326 4.66 -27.20 -11.13
CA ASN A 326 5.44 -28.29 -10.55
C ASN A 326 5.56 -29.54 -11.45
N LYS A 327 5.21 -29.46 -12.75
CA LYS A 327 5.18 -30.62 -13.65
C LYS A 327 6.50 -30.81 -14.37
N ALA A 328 6.91 -32.08 -14.52
CA ALA A 328 8.07 -32.44 -15.32
C ALA A 328 7.92 -31.92 -16.76
N GLY A 329 8.96 -31.25 -17.25
CA GLY A 329 8.96 -30.62 -18.58
C GLY A 329 8.39 -29.20 -18.61
N ALA A 330 7.92 -28.64 -17.49
CA ALA A 330 7.56 -27.22 -17.43
C ALA A 330 8.77 -26.34 -17.78
N PRO A 331 8.66 -25.41 -18.73
CA PRO A 331 9.77 -24.55 -19.10
C PRO A 331 10.13 -23.62 -17.94
N ILE A 332 11.42 -23.40 -17.74
CA ILE A 332 11.92 -22.30 -16.92
C ILE A 332 11.92 -21.06 -17.80
N ARG A 333 11.15 -20.05 -17.39
CA ARG A 333 11.06 -18.76 -18.07
C ARG A 333 11.85 -17.73 -17.30
N ARG A 334 12.47 -16.80 -18.03
CA ARG A 334 13.19 -15.67 -17.44
C ARG A 334 12.30 -14.45 -17.22
N ASP A 335 11.05 -14.53 -17.69
CA ASP A 335 10.07 -13.48 -17.60
C ASP A 335 8.73 -13.91 -16.98
N LEU A 336 8.72 -14.98 -16.17
CA LEU A 336 7.51 -15.48 -15.52
C LEU A 336 6.85 -14.36 -14.69
N PRO A 337 5.56 -14.04 -14.89
CA PRO A 337 4.88 -13.03 -14.09
C PRO A 337 4.74 -13.48 -12.64
N LEU A 338 5.38 -12.75 -11.72
CA LEU A 338 5.21 -12.99 -10.28
C LEU A 338 3.80 -12.56 -9.88
N HIS A 339 2.99 -13.46 -9.33
CA HIS A 339 1.62 -13.14 -8.89
C HIS A 339 1.63 -12.42 -7.53
N ASP A 340 2.48 -11.40 -7.39
CA ASP A 340 2.60 -10.58 -6.20
C ASP A 340 1.36 -9.69 -6.04
N MET A 341 1.10 -8.80 -7.01
CA MET A 341 -0.11 -7.97 -7.08
C MET A 341 -0.38 -7.16 -5.80
N THR A 342 0.66 -6.94 -4.99
CA THR A 342 0.58 -6.10 -3.79
C THR A 342 0.70 -4.63 -4.17
N GLY A 343 -0.10 -3.81 -3.48
CA GLY A 343 0.06 -2.36 -3.40
C GLY A 343 0.53 -1.94 -2.01
N GLY A 344 0.10 -0.79 -1.51
CA GLY A 344 0.52 -0.28 -0.19
C GLY A 344 -0.17 -0.89 1.03
N ASN A 345 -1.07 -1.87 0.89
CA ASN A 345 -1.89 -2.32 2.02
C ASN A 345 -1.17 -3.33 2.92
N TYR A 346 -0.39 -2.84 3.88
CA TYR A 346 0.31 -3.66 4.89
C TYR A 346 -0.53 -3.94 6.14
N TRP A 347 -1.58 -3.17 6.40
CA TRP A 347 -2.37 -3.29 7.62
C TRP A 347 -3.54 -4.28 7.48
N MET A 348 -4.22 -4.31 6.34
CA MET A 348 -5.39 -5.18 6.14
C MET A 348 -5.12 -6.67 6.42
N PRO A 349 -3.96 -7.25 6.03
CA PRO A 349 -3.60 -8.60 6.44
C PRO A 349 -3.65 -8.83 7.97
N GLN A 350 -3.31 -7.83 8.78
CA GLN A 350 -3.38 -7.94 10.25
C GLN A 350 -4.83 -7.92 10.75
N ALA A 351 -5.67 -7.04 10.19
CA ALA A 351 -7.10 -6.99 10.52
C ALA A 351 -7.81 -8.30 10.19
N ILE A 352 -7.53 -8.88 9.01
CA ILE A 352 -8.07 -10.18 8.58
C ILE A 352 -7.66 -11.27 9.56
N ARG A 353 -6.39 -11.34 9.96
CA ARG A 353 -5.88 -12.34 10.91
C ARG A 353 -6.50 -12.19 12.29
N TYR A 354 -6.67 -10.97 12.76
CA TYR A 354 -7.31 -10.69 14.04
C TYR A 354 -8.75 -11.19 14.03
N LEU A 355 -9.55 -10.81 13.03
CA LEU A 355 -10.93 -11.25 12.92
C LEU A 355 -11.05 -12.76 12.68
N ASP A 356 -10.14 -13.38 11.92
CA ASP A 356 -10.08 -14.83 11.74
C ASP A 356 -9.90 -15.55 13.08
N SER A 357 -8.97 -15.06 13.92
CA SER A 357 -8.70 -15.64 15.24
C SER A 357 -9.89 -15.58 16.20
N LEU A 358 -10.83 -14.65 15.96
CA LEU A 358 -12.07 -14.49 16.72
C LEU A 358 -13.27 -15.20 16.07
N GLY A 359 -13.10 -15.80 14.89
CA GLY A 359 -14.22 -16.33 14.10
C GLY A 359 -15.19 -15.25 13.62
N LYS A 360 -14.72 -14.01 13.46
CA LYS A 360 -15.51 -12.82 13.09
C LYS A 360 -15.39 -12.41 11.62
N LEU A 361 -14.58 -13.10 10.81
CA LEU A 361 -14.56 -12.84 9.37
C LEU A 361 -15.94 -13.11 8.77
N ARG A 362 -16.48 -12.13 8.05
CA ARG A 362 -17.76 -12.24 7.35
C ARG A 362 -17.78 -13.37 6.34
N LEU A 363 -16.66 -13.57 5.64
CA LEU A 363 -16.47 -14.64 4.67
C LEU A 363 -15.05 -15.20 4.80
N GLY A 364 -14.90 -16.51 4.61
CA GLY A 364 -13.59 -17.13 4.40
C GLY A 364 -12.72 -17.40 5.63
N GLY A 365 -13.28 -17.48 6.84
CA GLY A 365 -12.55 -17.80 8.06
C GLY A 365 -11.97 -19.23 8.11
N GLY A 366 -11.13 -19.48 9.11
CA GLY A 366 -10.38 -20.72 9.28
C GLY A 366 -9.12 -20.76 8.42
N LEU A 367 -8.37 -19.65 8.37
CA LEU A 367 -7.19 -19.55 7.52
C LEU A 367 -6.11 -20.58 7.92
N THR A 368 -5.59 -21.28 6.92
CA THR A 368 -4.50 -22.25 7.09
C THR A 368 -3.19 -21.56 7.46
N SER A 369 -2.24 -22.31 8.04
CA SER A 369 -0.89 -21.79 8.33
C SER A 369 -0.17 -21.25 7.09
N VAL A 370 -0.42 -21.83 5.91
CA VAL A 370 0.12 -21.36 4.63
C VAL A 370 -0.49 -20.03 4.22
N GLN A 371 -1.81 -19.85 4.37
CA GLN A 371 -2.47 -18.56 4.11
C GLN A 371 -1.98 -17.47 5.07
N LEU A 372 -1.85 -17.79 6.35
CA LEU A 372 -1.32 -16.86 7.36
C LEU A 372 0.13 -16.46 7.07
N ALA A 373 0.97 -17.40 6.63
CA ALA A 373 2.34 -17.11 6.20
C ALA A 373 2.37 -16.22 4.96
N ALA A 374 1.56 -16.55 3.93
CA ALA A 374 1.48 -15.75 2.71
C ALA A 374 1.01 -14.31 2.97
N LEU A 375 0.05 -14.10 3.88
CA LEU A 375 -0.39 -12.78 4.33
C LEU A 375 0.77 -11.97 4.94
N ASN A 376 1.57 -12.57 5.82
CA ASN A 376 2.75 -11.91 6.41
C ASN A 376 3.79 -11.54 5.36
N ASP A 377 4.04 -12.43 4.39
CA ASP A 377 4.95 -12.12 3.29
C ASP A 377 4.36 -11.02 2.40
N GLY A 378 3.04 -10.95 2.25
CA GLY A 378 2.30 -9.89 1.57
C GLY A 378 2.54 -8.51 2.20
N VAL A 379 2.53 -8.43 3.53
CA VAL A 379 2.89 -7.20 4.29
C VAL A 379 4.31 -6.74 3.92
N THR A 380 5.27 -7.67 3.86
CA THR A 380 6.66 -7.35 3.49
C THR A 380 6.76 -6.83 2.06
N ARG A 381 5.99 -7.41 1.13
CA ARG A 381 5.95 -6.96 -0.26
C ARG A 381 5.28 -5.59 -0.38
N ALA A 382 4.22 -5.32 0.38
CA ALA A 382 3.58 -4.01 0.43
C ALA A 382 4.55 -2.89 0.90
N HIS A 383 5.35 -3.13 1.94
CA HIS A 383 6.40 -2.19 2.36
C HIS A 383 7.43 -1.94 1.27
N LYS A 384 7.85 -2.99 0.53
CA LYS A 384 8.78 -2.83 -0.60
C LYS A 384 8.19 -1.99 -1.73
N GLN A 385 6.89 -2.11 -2.01
CA GLN A 385 6.20 -1.26 -2.99
C GLN A 385 6.13 0.20 -2.53
N LEU A 386 5.89 0.44 -1.25
CA LEU A 386 5.89 1.81 -0.68
C LEU A 386 7.27 2.46 -0.75
N ASN A 387 8.34 1.70 -0.43
CA ASN A 387 9.72 2.19 -0.49
C ASN A 387 10.21 2.57 -1.89
N SER A 388 9.57 2.04 -2.93
CA SER A 388 9.93 2.31 -4.32
C SER A 388 8.99 3.33 -4.99
N ALA A 389 7.91 3.73 -4.33
CA ALA A 389 6.89 4.58 -4.93
C ALA A 389 7.30 6.07 -5.05
N ALA A 390 8.22 6.53 -4.21
CA ALA A 390 8.61 7.93 -4.14
C ALA A 390 10.09 8.12 -3.76
N THR A 391 10.69 9.23 -4.18
CA THR A 391 11.98 9.71 -3.64
C THR A 391 11.89 11.17 -3.22
N LEU A 392 12.73 11.54 -2.23
CA LEU A 392 12.81 12.89 -1.69
C LEU A 392 14.17 13.52 -2.03
N SER A 393 14.17 14.82 -2.31
CA SER A 393 15.39 15.62 -2.37
C SER A 393 15.15 17.01 -1.79
N VAL A 394 16.18 17.58 -1.17
CA VAL A 394 16.12 18.92 -0.56
C VAL A 394 17.14 19.81 -1.23
N SER A 395 16.70 21.00 -1.65
CA SER A 395 17.57 22.06 -2.18
C SER A 395 17.18 23.39 -1.55
N GLY A 396 18.06 23.96 -0.74
CA GLY A 396 17.71 25.10 0.11
C GLY A 396 16.54 24.75 1.04
N ASN A 397 15.49 25.56 1.03
CA ASN A 397 14.26 25.31 1.79
C ASN A 397 13.15 24.74 0.90
N ILE A 398 13.48 23.94 -0.11
CA ILE A 398 12.50 23.30 -0.98
C ILE A 398 12.69 21.79 -0.87
N LEU A 399 11.65 21.11 -0.42
CA LEU A 399 11.53 19.65 -0.50
C LEU A 399 10.86 19.30 -1.84
N ARG A 400 11.49 18.43 -2.61
CA ARG A 400 10.91 17.87 -3.83
C ARG A 400 10.57 16.40 -3.60
N ILE A 401 9.35 16.02 -3.98
CA ILE A 401 8.82 14.66 -3.89
C ILE A 401 8.55 14.15 -5.31
N ILE A 402 9.28 13.13 -5.75
CA ILE A 402 9.14 12.53 -7.09
C ILE A 402 8.19 11.34 -7.03
N ASN A 403 7.20 11.29 -7.94
CA ASN A 403 6.36 10.13 -8.14
C ASN A 403 7.03 9.12 -9.10
N HIS A 404 7.32 7.90 -8.61
CA HIS A 404 7.84 6.79 -9.41
C HIS A 404 6.77 5.80 -9.88
N THR A 405 5.50 6.06 -9.57
CA THR A 405 4.38 5.18 -9.90
C THR A 405 3.77 5.50 -11.26
N GLY A 406 3.05 4.52 -11.82
CA GLY A 406 2.35 4.64 -13.09
C GLY A 406 1.10 5.51 -13.06
N HIS A 407 0.61 5.88 -11.89
CA HIS A 407 -0.65 6.56 -11.62
C HIS A 407 -0.41 7.72 -10.63
N LYS A 408 -1.46 8.34 -10.07
CA LYS A 408 -1.22 9.35 -9.02
C LYS A 408 -0.57 8.69 -7.80
N LEU A 409 0.28 9.44 -7.10
CA LEU A 409 0.88 9.03 -5.84
C LEU A 409 0.12 9.71 -4.69
N ILE A 410 -0.69 9.00 -3.93
CA ILE A 410 -1.11 7.58 -4.04
C ILE A 410 -2.35 7.40 -4.95
N SER A 411 -2.74 6.15 -5.27
CA SER A 411 -3.97 5.84 -6.03
C SER A 411 -4.84 4.78 -5.33
N GLY A 412 -5.95 4.36 -5.95
CA GLY A 412 -6.95 3.45 -5.38
C GLY A 412 -8.10 4.17 -4.66
N TYR A 413 -8.80 3.44 -3.79
CA TYR A 413 -9.95 3.95 -3.02
C TYR A 413 -9.58 5.24 -2.23
N PRO A 414 -10.33 6.35 -2.41
CA PRO A 414 -9.91 7.67 -1.92
C PRO A 414 -10.25 7.97 -0.45
N GLU A 415 -11.25 7.31 0.15
CA GLU A 415 -11.86 7.73 1.43
C GLU A 415 -10.93 7.58 2.64
N GLY A 416 -10.06 6.58 2.65
CA GLY A 416 -9.26 6.23 3.82
C GLY A 416 -7.75 6.36 3.64
N ARG A 417 -7.25 6.42 2.41
CA ARG A 417 -5.81 6.42 2.15
C ARG A 417 -5.27 7.84 2.15
N ARG A 418 -4.12 8.04 2.81
CA ARG A 418 -3.39 9.29 2.75
C ARG A 418 -1.90 9.10 2.83
N MET A 419 -1.18 10.06 2.26
CA MET A 419 0.26 10.22 2.37
C MET A 419 0.56 11.63 2.87
N TRP A 420 1.54 11.84 3.73
CA TRP A 420 1.90 13.20 4.16
C TRP A 420 3.37 13.31 4.51
N VAL A 421 3.84 14.56 4.60
CA VAL A 421 5.20 14.85 5.05
C VAL A 421 5.20 15.12 6.54
N ASP A 422 5.99 14.34 7.28
CA ASP A 422 6.34 14.57 8.67
C ASP A 422 7.71 15.27 8.72
N VAL A 423 7.80 16.42 9.39
CA VAL A 423 9.06 17.18 9.50
C VAL A 423 9.36 17.49 10.96
N LYS A 424 10.44 16.91 11.48
CA LYS A 424 10.93 17.18 12.83
C LYS A 424 12.12 18.13 12.77
N TRP A 425 11.96 19.33 13.29
CA TRP A 425 12.96 20.40 13.30
C TRP A 425 13.77 20.36 14.58
N TYR A 426 15.09 20.39 14.46
CA TYR A 426 16.01 20.34 15.59
C TYR A 426 16.97 21.52 15.59
N ASP A 427 17.39 21.96 16.77
CA ASP A 427 18.53 22.87 16.92
C ASP A 427 19.87 22.13 16.70
N THR A 428 20.99 22.84 16.83
CA THR A 428 22.33 22.25 16.69
C THR A 428 22.73 21.31 17.84
N ASN A 429 21.93 21.23 18.91
CA ASN A 429 22.15 20.39 20.07
C ASN A 429 21.20 19.17 20.12
N ASN A 430 20.51 18.86 19.01
CA ASN A 430 19.50 17.80 18.90
C ASN A 430 18.24 18.02 19.75
N VAL A 431 17.90 19.27 20.08
CA VAL A 431 16.63 19.58 20.76
C VAL A 431 15.55 19.77 19.70
N LEU A 432 14.46 18.99 19.81
CA LEU A 432 13.27 19.15 18.95
C LEU A 432 12.60 20.50 19.22
N LEU A 433 12.48 21.31 18.17
CA LEU A 433 11.87 22.64 18.21
C LEU A 433 10.40 22.63 17.77
N ARG A 434 10.07 21.83 16.74
CA ARG A 434 8.73 21.70 16.16
C ARG A 434 8.62 20.41 15.35
N GLU A 435 7.45 19.80 15.34
CA GLU A 435 7.07 18.69 14.46
C GLU A 435 5.89 19.14 13.59
N ASP A 436 6.05 19.09 12.28
CA ASP A 436 4.99 19.37 11.30
C ASP A 436 4.42 18.03 10.84
N GLY A 437 3.10 17.83 10.93
CA GLY A 437 2.46 16.58 10.49
C GLY A 437 2.48 15.43 11.52
N GLU A 438 2.57 15.78 12.81
CA GLU A 438 2.68 14.84 13.93
C GLU A 438 1.57 13.77 13.89
N TYR A 439 2.00 12.51 13.95
CA TYR A 439 1.14 11.35 14.19
C TYR A 439 1.23 10.94 15.65
N GLY A 440 0.11 10.97 16.36
CA GLY A 440 0.09 10.70 17.80
C GLY A 440 -1.30 10.40 18.34
N THR A 441 -1.38 10.31 19.66
CA THR A 441 -2.61 9.93 20.35
C THR A 441 -3.58 11.10 20.49
N LEU A 442 -4.78 10.93 19.97
CA LEU A 442 -5.93 11.80 20.14
C LEU A 442 -6.96 11.11 21.05
N THR A 443 -7.52 11.82 22.03
CA THR A 443 -8.64 11.28 22.83
C THR A 443 -9.96 11.59 22.14
N VAL A 444 -10.69 10.55 21.72
CA VAL A 444 -11.98 10.65 21.05
C VAL A 444 -13.08 9.98 21.87
N MET A 445 -14.35 10.24 21.54
CA MET A 445 -15.50 9.64 22.19
C MET A 445 -16.05 8.50 21.32
N ILE A 446 -16.02 7.28 21.87
CA ILE A 446 -16.66 6.11 21.25
C ILE A 446 -17.73 5.62 22.23
N ASN A 447 -19.00 5.68 21.83
CA ASN A 447 -20.14 5.36 22.70
C ASN A 447 -20.13 6.11 24.05
N GLY A 448 -19.72 7.38 24.04
CA GLY A 448 -19.63 8.19 25.26
C GLY A 448 -18.45 7.83 26.17
N ILE A 449 -17.54 6.96 25.73
CA ILE A 449 -16.32 6.59 26.46
C ILE A 449 -15.10 7.29 25.81
N PRO A 450 -14.32 8.08 26.57
CA PRO A 450 -13.04 8.60 26.10
C PRO A 450 -12.10 7.43 25.76
N THR A 451 -11.69 7.36 24.49
CA THR A 451 -10.84 6.31 23.94
C THR A 451 -9.62 6.96 23.26
N PRO A 452 -8.39 6.53 23.59
CA PRO A 452 -7.22 6.97 22.85
C PRO A 452 -7.20 6.32 21.46
N VAL A 453 -6.97 7.13 20.43
CA VAL A 453 -6.77 6.68 19.05
C VAL A 453 -5.54 7.36 18.47
N ASP A 454 -4.69 6.62 17.77
CA ASP A 454 -3.52 7.19 17.11
C ASP A 454 -3.89 7.66 15.70
N THR A 455 -3.58 8.92 15.38
CA THR A 455 -3.93 9.57 14.11
C THR A 455 -3.07 10.83 13.90
N ILE A 456 -3.20 11.48 12.73
CA ILE A 456 -2.59 12.79 12.50
C ILE A 456 -3.26 13.81 13.44
N LEU A 457 -2.50 14.51 14.29
CA LEU A 457 -3.10 15.36 15.31
C LEU A 457 -3.82 16.57 14.69
N GLU A 458 -3.13 17.31 13.83
CA GLU A 458 -3.62 18.56 13.22
C GLU A 458 -3.78 18.44 11.69
N LEU A 459 -4.98 18.08 11.23
CA LEU A 459 -5.28 17.89 9.79
C LEU A 459 -5.21 19.18 8.95
N HIS A 460 -5.22 20.34 9.61
CA HIS A 460 -5.27 21.65 8.97
C HIS A 460 -4.09 22.54 9.33
N ASP A 461 -3.01 21.95 9.84
CA ASP A 461 -1.76 22.69 10.08
C ASP A 461 -1.24 23.28 8.75
N PRO A 462 -1.00 24.61 8.65
CA PRO A 462 -0.48 25.23 7.44
C PRO A 462 0.91 24.75 7.01
N TYR A 463 1.66 24.09 7.90
CA TYR A 463 2.98 23.51 7.60
C TYR A 463 2.90 22.05 7.16
N THR A 464 1.75 21.37 7.35
CA THR A 464 1.58 19.97 6.98
C THR A 464 1.00 19.83 5.58
N ARG A 465 1.66 19.04 4.74
CA ARG A 465 1.14 18.65 3.43
C ARG A 465 0.61 17.23 3.47
N ILE A 466 -0.71 17.09 3.39
CA ILE A 466 -1.42 15.80 3.24
C ILE A 466 -1.87 15.64 1.80
N TYR A 467 -1.50 14.51 1.18
CA TYR A 467 -1.87 14.05 -0.15
C TYR A 467 -3.02 13.04 -0.05
N GLU A 468 -4.18 13.41 -0.58
CA GLU A 468 -5.44 12.68 -0.46
C GLU A 468 -6.43 13.16 -1.54
N ALA A 469 -7.53 12.42 -1.71
CA ALA A 469 -8.62 12.86 -2.57
C ALA A 469 -9.92 12.85 -1.77
N HIS A 470 -10.64 13.97 -1.77
CA HIS A 470 -11.89 14.14 -1.06
C HIS A 470 -13.04 14.26 -2.04
N TYR A 471 -14.02 13.40 -1.82
CA TYR A 471 -15.22 13.28 -2.60
C TYR A 471 -16.38 13.82 -1.78
N GLY A 472 -17.44 14.20 -2.46
CA GLY A 472 -18.56 14.81 -1.77
C GLY A 472 -19.81 14.91 -2.60
N MET A 473 -20.78 15.58 -1.99
CA MET A 473 -22.13 15.72 -2.50
C MET A 473 -22.41 17.19 -2.80
N THR A 474 -23.00 17.44 -3.97
CA THR A 474 -23.53 18.75 -4.35
C THR A 474 -24.90 18.99 -3.72
N GLN A 475 -25.24 20.24 -3.45
CA GLN A 475 -26.56 20.64 -2.94
C GLN A 475 -27.70 20.23 -3.89
N GLU A 476 -27.47 20.29 -5.20
CA GLU A 476 -28.44 19.87 -6.22
C GLU A 476 -28.73 18.38 -6.10
N TRP A 477 -27.68 17.57 -5.94
CA TRP A 477 -27.84 16.13 -5.76
C TRP A 477 -28.52 15.81 -4.43
N ALA A 478 -28.15 16.49 -3.35
CA ALA A 478 -28.83 16.34 -2.05
C ALA A 478 -30.34 16.63 -2.17
N SER A 479 -30.72 17.69 -2.90
CA SER A 479 -32.13 18.05 -3.14
C SER A 479 -32.86 16.98 -3.97
N GLN A 480 -32.19 16.42 -4.98
CA GLN A 480 -32.73 15.32 -5.79
C GLN A 480 -32.94 14.05 -4.95
N LEU A 481 -31.99 13.68 -4.09
CA LEU A 481 -32.12 12.53 -3.18
C LEU A 481 -33.33 12.70 -2.24
N LEU A 482 -33.58 13.88 -1.68
CA LEU A 482 -34.78 14.15 -0.89
C LEU A 482 -36.06 13.94 -1.70
N ALA A 483 -36.08 14.40 -2.95
CA ALA A 483 -37.22 14.20 -3.85
C ALA A 483 -37.43 12.71 -4.20
N LEU A 484 -36.36 11.92 -4.20
CA LEU A 484 -36.39 10.46 -4.36
C LEU A 484 -36.76 9.71 -3.06
N GLY A 485 -37.00 10.43 -1.96
CA GLY A 485 -37.50 9.86 -0.71
C GLY A 485 -36.43 9.55 0.34
N TYR A 486 -35.18 9.98 0.14
CA TYR A 486 -34.13 9.81 1.14
C TYR A 486 -34.44 10.65 2.39
N PRO A 487 -34.10 10.15 3.60
CA PRO A 487 -34.42 10.84 4.83
C PRO A 487 -33.59 12.13 4.97
N ALA A 488 -34.26 13.25 5.22
CA ALA A 488 -33.58 14.54 5.47
C ALA A 488 -32.60 14.50 6.66
N GLY A 489 -32.83 13.57 7.60
CA GLY A 489 -31.95 13.35 8.76
C GLY A 489 -30.75 12.44 8.50
N LEU A 490 -30.52 11.93 7.27
CA LEU A 490 -29.34 11.13 6.93
C LEU A 490 -28.08 11.94 7.30
N PRO A 491 -27.23 11.46 8.24
CA PRO A 491 -25.95 12.09 8.52
C PRO A 491 -25.07 12.06 7.27
N LEU A 492 -24.37 13.16 6.97
CA LEU A 492 -23.38 13.21 5.89
C LEU A 492 -21.95 13.34 6.42
N GLY A 493 -21.80 13.79 7.67
CA GLY A 493 -20.50 13.98 8.31
C GLY A 493 -20.61 13.85 9.82
N PHE A 494 -19.48 13.51 10.44
CA PHE A 494 -19.34 13.35 11.87
C PHE A 494 -18.15 14.17 12.37
N ASP A 495 -18.29 14.71 13.58
CA ASP A 495 -17.21 15.38 14.27
C ASP A 495 -16.17 14.34 14.71
N ARG A 496 -14.93 14.58 14.34
CA ARG A 496 -13.80 13.68 14.55
C ARG A 496 -13.60 13.26 16.01
N LEU A 497 -13.88 14.16 16.96
CA LEU A 497 -13.63 13.95 18.39
C LEU A 497 -14.84 13.35 19.09
N SER A 498 -16.02 13.93 18.90
CA SER A 498 -17.24 13.59 19.63
C SER A 498 -18.10 12.52 18.94
N GLY A 499 -17.90 12.32 17.64
CA GLY A 499 -18.78 11.50 16.80
C GLY A 499 -20.16 12.12 16.55
N ALA A 500 -20.37 13.39 16.92
CA ALA A 500 -21.63 14.08 16.70
C ALA A 500 -21.85 14.36 15.20
N VAL A 501 -23.11 14.29 14.74
CA VAL A 501 -23.46 14.63 13.36
C VAL A 501 -23.17 16.12 13.09
N THR A 502 -22.33 16.42 12.10
CA THR A 502 -21.96 17.79 11.72
C THR A 502 -22.80 18.33 10.58
N LEU A 503 -23.28 17.44 9.70
CA LEU A 503 -24.13 17.78 8.56
C LEU A 503 -25.14 16.65 8.29
N THR A 504 -26.32 17.02 7.80
CA THR A 504 -27.34 16.09 7.31
C THR A 504 -27.68 16.37 5.86
N LEU A 505 -28.29 15.40 5.18
CA LEU A 505 -28.78 15.54 3.80
C LEU A 505 -29.73 16.74 3.64
N GLY A 506 -30.68 16.89 4.56
CA GLY A 506 -31.59 18.04 4.60
C GLY A 506 -30.85 19.36 4.85
N GLY A 507 -29.81 19.32 5.69
CA GLY A 507 -28.94 20.47 5.94
C GLY A 507 -28.18 20.92 4.69
N LEU A 508 -27.61 19.98 3.91
CA LEU A 508 -26.93 20.28 2.65
C LEU A 508 -27.92 20.80 1.60
N ALA A 509 -29.08 20.15 1.44
CA ALA A 509 -30.11 20.56 0.50
C ALA A 509 -30.68 21.97 0.77
N ALA A 510 -30.64 22.43 2.03
CA ALA A 510 -31.08 23.77 2.41
C ALA A 510 -30.02 24.88 2.14
N ARG A 511 -28.79 24.53 1.77
CA ARG A 511 -27.75 25.50 1.41
C ARG A 511 -28.04 26.15 0.04
N PRO A 512 -27.39 27.28 -0.30
CA PRO A 512 -27.49 27.87 -1.63
C PRO A 512 -27.07 26.89 -2.74
N ALA A 513 -27.66 26.99 -3.92
CA ALA A 513 -27.26 26.22 -5.10
C ALA A 513 -25.77 26.40 -5.40
N GLY A 514 -25.11 25.34 -5.88
CA GLY A 514 -23.67 25.24 -6.08
C GLY A 514 -22.86 24.94 -4.81
N SER A 515 -23.49 24.85 -3.64
CA SER A 515 -22.82 24.40 -2.42
C SER A 515 -22.41 22.93 -2.54
N VAL A 516 -21.28 22.57 -1.95
CA VAL A 516 -20.77 21.21 -1.85
C VAL A 516 -20.31 20.93 -0.43
N ASP A 517 -20.32 19.66 -0.03
CA ASP A 517 -19.71 19.22 1.23
C ASP A 517 -19.08 17.84 1.06
N GLU A 518 -18.02 17.58 1.82
CA GLU A 518 -17.30 16.32 1.82
C GLU A 518 -18.12 15.26 2.55
N THR A 519 -18.19 14.05 1.99
CA THR A 519 -18.87 12.93 2.65
C THR A 519 -18.15 11.63 2.33
N PHE A 520 -18.25 10.65 3.22
CA PHE A 520 -17.78 9.29 2.97
C PHE A 520 -18.87 8.35 2.43
N HIS A 521 -20.06 8.88 2.07
CA HIS A 521 -21.10 8.11 1.40
C HIS A 521 -20.70 7.83 -0.05
N PHE A 522 -19.77 6.90 -0.21
CA PHE A 522 -19.14 6.49 -1.46
C PHE A 522 -20.12 6.34 -2.62
N VAL A 523 -21.28 5.69 -2.40
CA VAL A 523 -22.27 5.46 -3.46
C VAL A 523 -23.18 6.66 -3.75
N LEU A 524 -23.12 7.72 -2.94
CA LEU A 524 -23.91 8.94 -3.11
C LEU A 524 -23.07 10.15 -3.53
N ASN A 525 -21.75 10.08 -3.41
CA ASN A 525 -20.86 11.17 -3.83
C ASN A 525 -20.94 11.41 -5.34
N ASN A 526 -21.09 12.68 -5.74
CA ASN A 526 -21.18 13.09 -7.15
C ASN A 526 -20.15 14.17 -7.53
N LYS A 527 -19.19 14.46 -6.66
CA LYS A 527 -18.18 15.50 -6.91
C LYS A 527 -16.84 15.13 -6.30
N VAL A 528 -15.77 15.29 -7.08
CA VAL A 528 -14.40 15.40 -6.55
C VAL A 528 -14.18 16.84 -6.09
N ILE A 529 -14.03 17.04 -4.78
CA ILE A 529 -13.83 18.35 -4.15
C ILE A 529 -12.35 18.70 -4.08
N LYS A 530 -11.51 17.69 -3.82
CA LYS A 530 -10.06 17.80 -3.72
C LYS A 530 -9.43 16.53 -4.29
N ASP A 531 -8.35 16.67 -5.03
CA ASP A 531 -7.45 15.59 -5.38
C ASP A 531 -6.09 16.20 -5.62
N ASN A 532 -5.32 16.25 -4.53
CA ASN A 532 -4.00 16.84 -4.56
C ASN A 532 -2.91 15.78 -4.65
N ARG A 533 -3.21 14.54 -5.05
CA ARG A 533 -2.24 13.44 -5.21
C ARG A 533 -1.33 13.71 -6.41
N ILE A 534 -0.04 13.33 -6.32
CA ILE A 534 0.99 13.75 -7.29
C ILE A 534 0.80 13.00 -8.62
N PRO A 535 0.67 13.68 -9.78
CA PRO A 535 0.49 13.05 -11.10
C PRO A 535 1.61 12.06 -11.49
N PRO A 536 1.34 11.08 -12.37
CA PRO A 536 2.39 10.26 -12.97
C PRO A 536 3.19 10.99 -14.05
N TYR A 537 4.34 10.43 -14.42
CA TYR A 537 5.15 10.93 -15.52
C TYR A 537 4.36 11.04 -16.83
N GLY A 538 4.39 12.23 -17.42
CA GLY A 538 3.78 12.49 -18.72
C GLY A 538 2.27 12.65 -18.72
N MET A 539 1.63 12.85 -17.55
CA MET A 539 0.17 13.01 -17.47
C MET A 539 -0.33 14.20 -18.29
N LYS A 540 -1.01 13.92 -19.41
CA LYS A 540 -1.55 14.93 -20.33
C LYS A 540 -2.85 15.50 -19.80
N TYR A 541 -3.00 16.82 -19.87
CA TYR A 541 -4.20 17.51 -19.41
C TYR A 541 -5.47 17.02 -20.13
N ASP A 542 -5.44 16.94 -21.46
CA ASP A 542 -6.65 16.62 -22.24
C ASP A 542 -7.15 15.19 -21.97
N GLU A 543 -6.23 14.23 -21.87
CA GLU A 543 -6.57 12.83 -21.57
C GLU A 543 -7.05 12.69 -20.12
N ALA A 544 -6.38 13.33 -19.16
CA ALA A 544 -6.83 13.38 -17.77
C ALA A 544 -8.23 13.99 -17.64
N ARG A 545 -8.52 15.05 -18.39
CA ARG A 545 -9.84 15.69 -18.42
C ARG A 545 -10.90 14.76 -18.99
N ALA A 546 -10.64 14.13 -20.13
CA ALA A 546 -11.56 13.19 -20.76
C ALA A 546 -11.89 11.99 -19.85
N ARG A 547 -10.93 11.58 -19.01
CA ARG A 547 -11.05 10.46 -18.08
C ARG A 547 -11.49 10.83 -16.67
N ASN A 548 -11.84 12.09 -16.42
CA ASN A 548 -12.18 12.60 -15.09
C ASN A 548 -11.08 12.33 -14.03
N ALA A 549 -9.81 12.46 -14.41
CA ALA A 549 -8.64 12.17 -13.60
C ALA A 549 -7.76 13.40 -13.33
N LEU A 550 -8.25 14.63 -13.55
CA LEU A 550 -7.49 15.86 -13.28
C LEU A 550 -7.14 15.99 -11.79
N PRO A 551 -6.02 16.64 -11.44
CA PRO A 551 -5.82 17.18 -10.09
C PRO A 551 -6.91 18.21 -9.75
N VAL A 552 -7.24 18.34 -8.46
CA VAL A 552 -8.17 19.37 -7.97
C VAL A 552 -7.51 20.07 -6.77
N PRO A 553 -7.09 21.34 -6.93
CA PRO A 553 -7.29 22.22 -8.10
C PRO A 553 -6.39 21.86 -9.30
N GLU A 554 -6.89 22.14 -10.51
CA GLU A 554 -6.24 21.78 -11.78
C GLU A 554 -4.90 22.50 -12.00
N ASP A 555 -4.64 23.60 -11.31
CA ASP A 555 -3.43 24.42 -11.50
C ASP A 555 -2.25 23.97 -10.62
N GLN A 556 -2.46 23.06 -9.66
CA GLN A 556 -1.48 22.69 -8.63
C GLN A 556 -0.14 22.19 -9.21
N TYR A 557 -0.19 21.39 -10.28
CA TYR A 557 0.98 20.68 -10.81
C TYR A 557 1.52 21.31 -12.09
N GLY A 558 1.89 22.59 -12.00
CA GLY A 558 2.48 23.36 -13.09
C GLY A 558 1.49 24.01 -14.06
N SER A 559 0.19 23.93 -13.75
CA SER A 559 -0.89 24.60 -14.49
C SER A 559 -0.84 24.39 -16.02
N PRO A 560 -0.72 23.14 -16.51
CA PRO A 560 -0.44 22.89 -17.92
C PRO A 560 -1.52 23.39 -18.89
N GLY A 561 -2.79 23.33 -18.49
CA GLY A 561 -3.93 23.64 -19.35
C GLY A 561 -4.02 22.73 -20.60
N PRO A 562 -4.96 23.02 -21.52
CA PRO A 562 -5.15 22.26 -22.76
C PRO A 562 -3.85 22.05 -23.56
N GLY A 563 -3.60 20.82 -24.02
CA GLY A 563 -2.38 20.43 -24.72
C GLY A 563 -1.12 20.31 -23.87
N GLY A 564 -1.17 20.66 -22.58
CA GLY A 564 -0.03 20.59 -21.67
C GLY A 564 0.08 19.26 -20.89
N THR A 565 1.17 19.15 -20.13
CA THR A 565 1.52 17.97 -19.31
C THR A 565 1.80 18.39 -17.87
N TYR A 566 1.20 17.69 -16.91
CA TYR A 566 1.42 17.93 -15.49
C TYR A 566 2.83 17.55 -15.02
N ARG A 567 3.32 18.22 -13.98
CA ARG A 567 4.53 17.80 -13.27
C ARG A 567 4.25 16.48 -12.52
N TYR A 568 5.20 15.56 -12.58
CA TYR A 568 5.16 14.28 -11.85
C TYR A 568 5.77 14.36 -10.45
N TRP A 569 5.94 15.58 -9.95
CA TRP A 569 6.54 15.85 -8.65
C TRP A 569 5.82 17.02 -7.99
N ASP A 570 5.90 17.08 -6.66
CA ASP A 570 5.54 18.27 -5.89
C ASP A 570 6.81 18.97 -5.38
N GLU A 571 6.71 20.28 -5.18
CA GLU A 571 7.73 21.10 -4.53
C GLU A 571 7.11 21.85 -3.36
N LEU A 572 7.59 21.52 -2.17
CA LEU A 572 7.09 22.06 -0.92
C LEU A 572 8.11 23.05 -0.34
N PRO A 573 7.72 24.32 -0.18
CA PRO A 573 8.49 25.26 0.62
C PRO A 573 8.52 24.77 2.08
N LEU A 574 9.71 24.48 2.57
CA LEU A 574 9.95 24.20 3.98
C LEU A 574 10.00 25.51 4.77
N SER A 575 9.48 25.50 5.98
CA SER A 575 9.43 26.67 6.87
C SER A 575 10.22 26.43 8.17
N PRO A 576 11.57 26.43 8.14
CA PRO A 576 12.38 26.21 9.34
C PRO A 576 12.03 27.19 10.47
N PRO A 577 11.73 26.72 11.69
CA PRO A 577 11.54 27.61 12.84
C PRO A 577 12.87 28.29 13.21
N VAL A 578 12.78 29.43 13.90
CA VAL A 578 13.96 30.16 14.39
C VAL A 578 14.81 29.24 15.27
N GLY A 579 16.10 29.14 14.97
CA GLY A 579 17.04 28.30 15.71
C GLY A 579 17.22 26.88 15.17
N ALA A 580 16.45 26.49 14.14
CA ALA A 580 16.64 25.18 13.50
C ALA A 580 18.02 25.06 12.84
N GLY A 581 18.77 24.03 13.23
CA GLY A 581 20.04 23.64 12.61
C GLY A 581 19.89 22.53 11.56
N TYR A 582 18.93 21.63 11.75
CA TYR A 582 18.58 20.60 10.77
C TYR A 582 17.13 20.11 10.97
N ALA A 583 16.63 19.30 10.05
CA ALA A 583 15.38 18.56 10.20
C ALA A 583 15.46 17.16 9.60
N THR A 584 14.74 16.21 10.20
CA THR A 584 14.41 14.94 9.56
C THR A 584 13.06 15.08 8.87
N ILE A 585 12.97 14.54 7.65
CA ILE A 585 11.78 14.63 6.80
C ILE A 585 11.41 13.23 6.36
N ASP A 586 10.22 12.77 6.73
CA ASP A 586 9.68 11.48 6.36
C ASP A 586 8.43 11.65 5.50
N LEU A 587 8.35 10.89 4.39
CA LEU A 587 7.11 10.73 3.64
C LEU A 587 6.36 9.53 4.19
N LEU A 588 5.26 9.77 4.87
CA LEU A 588 4.46 8.77 5.57
C LEU A 588 3.26 8.33 4.72
N TYR A 589 2.90 7.06 4.79
CA TYR A 589 1.70 6.50 4.17
C TYR A 589 0.84 5.72 5.17
N GLN A 590 -0.44 6.07 5.23
CA GLN A 590 -1.46 5.38 6.03
C GLN A 590 -2.51 4.72 5.12
N PRO A 591 -2.76 3.39 5.27
CA PRO A 591 -3.69 2.68 4.42
C PRO A 591 -5.16 2.91 4.76
N THR A 592 -5.51 3.32 5.98
CA THR A 592 -6.87 3.73 6.35
C THR A 592 -6.86 4.74 7.50
N SER A 593 -7.76 5.72 7.45
CA SER A 593 -7.82 6.86 8.37
C SER A 593 -8.78 6.60 9.54
N TRP A 594 -8.55 7.26 10.67
CA TRP A 594 -9.51 7.27 11.79
C TRP A 594 -10.88 7.77 11.33
N GLU A 595 -10.91 8.84 10.54
CA GLU A 595 -12.14 9.49 10.08
C GLU A 595 -13.02 8.52 9.27
N TYR A 596 -12.40 7.68 8.44
CA TYR A 596 -13.14 6.70 7.65
C TYR A 596 -13.61 5.51 8.51
N VAL A 597 -12.78 5.00 9.41
CA VAL A 597 -13.18 3.93 10.36
C VAL A 597 -14.33 4.41 11.25
N GLN A 598 -14.26 5.63 11.77
CA GLN A 598 -15.33 6.25 12.55
C GLN A 598 -16.61 6.38 11.73
N PHE A 599 -16.51 6.85 10.48
CA PHE A 599 -17.66 6.96 9.59
C PHE A 599 -18.34 5.61 9.36
N LEU A 600 -17.60 4.57 8.97
CA LEU A 600 -18.16 3.24 8.72
C LEU A 600 -18.82 2.64 9.97
N TYR A 601 -18.30 2.96 11.15
CA TYR A 601 -18.90 2.58 12.42
C TYR A 601 -20.21 3.32 12.71
N LEU A 602 -20.21 4.66 12.59
CA LEU A 602 -21.35 5.50 12.96
C LEU A 602 -22.48 5.53 11.91
N ALA A 603 -22.13 5.42 10.63
CA ALA A 603 -23.08 5.47 9.52
C ALA A 603 -23.84 4.14 9.33
N ASN A 604 -23.27 3.01 9.77
CA ASN A 604 -23.94 1.70 9.70
C ASN A 604 -25.18 1.70 10.60
N THR A 605 -26.35 1.73 9.99
CA THR A 605 -27.66 1.77 10.69
C THR A 605 -28.04 0.44 11.31
N ARG A 606 -27.31 -0.64 10.98
CA ARG A 606 -27.52 -2.00 11.46
C ARG A 606 -28.87 -2.62 11.09
N GLN A 607 -29.55 -2.05 10.08
CA GLN A 607 -30.88 -2.52 9.65
C GLN A 607 -30.81 -3.82 8.82
N ASN A 608 -29.73 -3.99 8.04
CA ASN A 608 -29.45 -5.25 7.38
C ASN A 608 -28.84 -6.23 8.38
N ALA A 609 -29.57 -7.32 8.70
CA ALA A 609 -29.14 -8.28 9.71
C ALA A 609 -27.83 -9.02 9.36
N PHE A 610 -27.55 -9.23 8.08
CA PHE A 610 -26.29 -9.84 7.64
C PHE A 610 -25.11 -8.88 7.86
N LEU A 611 -25.27 -7.59 7.57
CA LEU A 611 -24.19 -6.58 7.63
C LEU A 611 -24.15 -5.75 8.93
N ALA A 612 -25.04 -6.05 9.88
CA ALA A 612 -25.32 -5.22 11.05
C ALA A 612 -24.12 -4.94 11.97
N ASP A 613 -23.12 -5.82 11.99
CA ASP A 613 -21.98 -5.72 12.89
C ASP A 613 -20.68 -5.32 12.18
N GLU A 614 -20.67 -5.16 10.86
CA GLU A 614 -19.43 -5.00 10.10
C GLU A 614 -18.69 -3.69 10.44
N GLY A 615 -19.42 -2.60 10.68
CA GLY A 615 -18.81 -1.34 11.15
C GLY A 615 -18.16 -1.48 12.54
N ALA A 616 -18.79 -2.24 13.43
CA ALA A 616 -18.26 -2.48 14.78
C ALA A 616 -17.07 -3.46 14.75
N ASN A 617 -17.15 -4.51 13.94
CA ASN A 617 -16.07 -5.48 13.74
C ASN A 617 -14.82 -4.80 13.13
N LEU A 618 -15.00 -3.91 12.16
CA LEU A 618 -13.91 -3.13 11.60
C LEU A 618 -13.25 -2.22 12.65
N LEU A 619 -14.04 -1.47 13.43
CA LEU A 619 -13.54 -0.61 14.49
C LEU A 619 -12.76 -1.42 15.54
N GLU A 620 -13.29 -2.57 15.97
CA GLU A 620 -12.62 -3.48 16.89
C GLU A 620 -11.29 -3.98 16.32
N ALA A 621 -11.26 -4.43 15.06
CA ALA A 621 -10.04 -4.86 14.40
C ALA A 621 -9.01 -3.73 14.34
N TRP A 622 -9.42 -2.53 13.96
CA TRP A 622 -8.55 -1.36 13.88
C TRP A 622 -7.90 -1.00 15.22
N LEU A 623 -8.70 -0.91 16.29
CA LEU A 623 -8.21 -0.63 17.64
C LEU A 623 -7.21 -1.70 18.15
N ASN A 624 -7.37 -2.96 17.73
CA ASN A 624 -6.56 -4.09 18.22
C ASN A 624 -5.42 -4.50 17.29
N THR A 625 -5.21 -3.80 16.17
CA THR A 625 -4.16 -4.15 15.17
C THR A 625 -3.28 -2.96 14.81
N GLY A 626 -3.04 -2.06 15.78
CA GLY A 626 -2.13 -0.93 15.62
C GLY A 626 -2.68 0.21 14.77
N MET A 627 -4.01 0.30 14.62
CA MET A 627 -4.70 1.48 14.11
C MET A 627 -4.21 1.97 12.73
N ALA A 628 -3.74 1.04 11.90
CA ALA A 628 -3.12 1.35 10.61
C ALA A 628 -2.04 2.46 10.71
N ALA A 629 -1.19 2.37 11.74
CA ALA A 629 -0.09 3.32 11.95
C ALA A 629 0.76 3.47 10.68
N PRO A 630 1.14 4.71 10.32
CA PRO A 630 1.76 4.99 9.03
C PRO A 630 3.11 4.31 8.85
N TYR A 631 3.43 4.04 7.59
CA TYR A 631 4.72 3.52 7.17
C TYR A 631 5.55 4.63 6.54
N VAL A 632 6.83 4.72 6.94
CA VAL A 632 7.80 5.62 6.31
C VAL A 632 8.16 5.06 4.94
N MET A 633 7.72 5.73 3.88
CA MET A 633 8.03 5.34 2.51
C MET A 633 9.47 5.69 2.14
N THR A 634 9.92 6.88 2.52
CA THR A 634 11.25 7.41 2.22
C THR A 634 11.53 8.60 3.11
N SER A 635 12.81 8.87 3.33
CA SER A 635 13.29 9.89 4.27
C SER A 635 14.39 10.73 3.65
N THR A 636 14.51 11.97 4.10
CA THR A 636 15.63 12.86 3.78
C THR A 636 15.91 13.79 4.95
N VAL A 637 16.95 14.61 4.81
CA VAL A 637 17.33 15.59 5.82
C VAL A 637 17.42 16.98 5.20
N TRP A 638 16.97 17.98 5.95
CA TRP A 638 17.28 19.38 5.68
C TRP A 638 18.40 19.84 6.60
N GLY A 639 19.35 20.61 6.07
CA GLY A 639 20.53 21.06 6.83
C GLY A 639 21.55 19.94 7.05
N THR A 640 22.32 20.04 8.13
CA THR A 640 23.33 19.03 8.48
C THR A 640 23.06 18.58 9.91
N PRO A 641 22.55 17.35 10.10
CA PRO A 641 22.45 16.77 11.43
C PRO A 641 23.83 16.77 12.09
N PRO A 642 23.94 17.03 13.41
CA PRO A 642 25.21 16.84 14.09
C PRO A 642 25.64 15.38 13.93
N GLY A 643 26.96 15.15 13.89
CA GLY A 643 27.50 13.80 13.79
C GLY A 643 26.96 12.92 14.93
N PRO A 644 26.94 11.58 14.74
CA PRO A 644 26.56 10.68 15.81
C PRO A 644 27.37 11.01 17.09
N PRO A 645 26.75 10.93 18.28
CA PRO A 645 27.45 11.22 19.51
C PRO A 645 28.69 10.32 19.60
N ILE A 646 29.85 10.94 19.81
CA ILE A 646 31.09 10.21 20.03
C ILE A 646 30.95 9.54 21.39
N LEU A 647 30.83 8.22 21.40
CA LEU A 647 30.73 7.44 22.63
C LEU A 647 32.11 7.29 23.27
N ASP A 648 32.16 7.23 24.60
CA ASP A 648 33.40 6.91 25.30
C ASP A 648 33.80 5.47 24.98
N LEU A 649 35.07 5.27 24.59
CA LEU A 649 35.72 3.97 24.52
C LEU A 649 36.66 3.83 25.70
N ILE A 650 36.41 2.82 26.52
CA ILE A 650 37.06 2.61 27.80
C ILE A 650 37.75 1.24 27.78
N VAL A 651 38.97 1.17 28.32
CA VAL A 651 39.58 -0.10 28.71
C VAL A 651 39.23 -0.37 30.16
N ASP A 652 38.28 -1.24 30.43
CA ASP A 652 37.84 -1.56 31.81
C ASP A 652 38.73 -2.64 32.46
N SER A 653 39.45 -3.43 31.67
CA SER A 653 40.34 -4.49 32.13
C SER A 653 41.60 -4.60 31.26
N LEU A 654 42.75 -4.71 31.93
CA LEU A 654 44.06 -4.87 31.30
C LEU A 654 44.89 -5.88 32.11
N THR A 655 45.20 -7.03 31.53
CA THR A 655 45.88 -8.14 32.23
C THR A 655 46.96 -8.80 31.39
N THR A 656 47.96 -9.41 32.03
CA THR A 656 49.03 -10.15 31.35
C THR A 656 48.83 -11.66 31.46
N TRP A 657 49.21 -12.37 30.40
CA TRP A 657 48.97 -13.79 30.21
C TRP A 657 50.17 -14.47 29.55
N SER A 658 50.36 -15.73 29.89
CA SER A 658 51.18 -16.65 29.12
C SER A 658 50.55 -16.95 27.76
N VAL A 659 51.40 -17.15 26.76
CA VAL A 659 50.99 -17.39 25.37
C VAL A 659 51.26 -18.85 24.99
N GLY A 660 50.20 -19.55 24.59
CA GLY A 660 50.23 -20.94 24.15
C GLY A 660 50.76 -21.11 22.72
N ARG A 661 50.72 -22.36 22.23
CA ARG A 661 51.09 -22.66 20.84
C ARG A 661 50.16 -21.91 19.88
N GLY A 662 50.75 -21.34 18.82
CA GLY A 662 50.01 -20.58 17.81
C GLY A 662 49.63 -19.15 18.23
N GLY A 663 50.14 -18.64 19.36
CA GLY A 663 49.86 -17.26 19.80
C GLY A 663 48.57 -17.09 20.62
N SER A 664 47.95 -18.21 21.02
CA SER A 664 46.70 -18.23 21.79
C SER A 664 46.91 -17.83 23.25
N ARG A 665 45.88 -17.24 23.86
CA ARG A 665 45.81 -16.96 25.30
C ARG A 665 45.81 -18.27 26.09
N ALA A 666 46.72 -18.41 27.06
CA ALA A 666 46.83 -19.62 27.89
C ALA A 666 46.36 -19.40 29.34
N ALA A 667 47.22 -18.88 30.22
CA ALA A 667 46.88 -18.64 31.63
C ALA A 667 47.36 -17.27 32.11
N PRO A 668 46.68 -16.61 33.07
CA PRO A 668 47.13 -15.34 33.63
C PRO A 668 48.55 -15.49 34.21
N ALA A 669 49.42 -14.53 33.91
CA ALA A 669 50.79 -14.55 34.38
C ALA A 669 51.32 -13.12 34.50
N SER A 670 51.96 -12.80 35.62
CA SER A 670 52.65 -11.53 35.84
C SER A 670 54.17 -11.69 35.82
N THR A 671 54.67 -12.90 35.62
CA THR A 671 56.10 -13.20 35.62
C THR A 671 56.47 -14.15 34.49
N PHE A 672 57.50 -13.81 33.73
CA PHE A 672 57.93 -14.50 32.52
C PHE A 672 59.45 -14.64 32.50
N ARG A 673 59.98 -15.56 31.68
CA ARG A 673 61.42 -15.67 31.45
C ARG A 673 61.83 -14.89 30.20
N PRO A 674 63.05 -14.32 30.14
CA PRO A 674 63.60 -13.82 28.88
C PRO A 674 63.54 -14.88 27.78
N GLY A 675 62.89 -14.57 26.66
CA GLY A 675 62.61 -15.50 25.56
C GLY A 675 61.17 -16.00 25.52
N ASP A 676 60.35 -15.75 26.54
CA ASP A 676 58.91 -16.06 26.53
C ASP A 676 58.13 -15.04 25.69
N ALA A 677 56.90 -15.42 25.31
CA ALA A 677 55.93 -14.47 24.78
C ALA A 677 55.04 -13.99 25.93
N VAL A 678 54.88 -12.67 26.02
CA VAL A 678 53.99 -11.99 26.96
C VAL A 678 52.74 -11.60 26.19
N GLY A 679 51.59 -12.13 26.59
CA GLY A 679 50.29 -11.70 26.06
C GLY A 679 49.70 -10.63 26.96
N VAL A 680 49.17 -9.57 26.37
CA VAL A 680 48.41 -8.52 27.06
C VAL A 680 46.98 -8.59 26.56
N LEU A 681 46.05 -8.90 27.47
CA LEU A 681 44.63 -8.89 27.18
C LEU A 681 44.06 -7.53 27.58
N VAL A 682 43.42 -6.88 26.60
CA VAL A 682 42.73 -5.61 26.76
C VAL A 682 41.24 -5.86 26.51
N HIS A 683 40.36 -5.42 27.42
CA HIS A 683 38.92 -5.47 27.21
C HIS A 683 38.42 -4.04 26.95
N THR A 684 37.77 -3.83 25.80
CA THR A 684 37.28 -2.52 25.37
C THR A 684 35.76 -2.49 25.44
N VAL A 685 35.23 -1.49 26.15
CA VAL A 685 33.79 -1.29 26.37
C VAL A 685 33.39 0.16 26.07
N ASP A 686 32.09 0.39 25.88
CA ASP A 686 31.53 1.74 25.80
C ASP A 686 31.30 2.36 27.19
N GLY A 687 30.83 3.61 27.23
CA GLY A 687 30.48 4.30 28.49
C GLY A 687 29.38 3.63 29.34
N SER A 688 28.63 2.66 28.80
CA SER A 688 27.66 1.85 29.52
C SER A 688 28.23 0.53 30.06
N GLY A 689 29.46 0.17 29.66
CA GLY A 689 30.09 -1.11 29.97
C GLY A 689 29.80 -2.21 28.94
N SER A 690 29.20 -1.89 27.79
CA SER A 690 28.93 -2.88 26.73
C SER A 690 30.19 -3.13 25.90
N PRO A 691 30.53 -4.39 25.54
CA PRO A 691 31.73 -4.68 24.76
C PRO A 691 31.75 -4.03 23.38
N VAL A 692 32.90 -3.48 22.99
CA VAL A 692 33.09 -2.81 21.70
C VAL A 692 34.03 -3.63 20.82
N SER A 693 33.48 -4.23 19.76
CA SER A 693 34.21 -5.05 18.79
C SER A 693 34.98 -4.21 17.76
N GLY A 694 36.08 -4.75 17.25
CA GLY A 694 36.87 -4.14 16.17
C GLY A 694 37.74 -2.95 16.60
N SER A 695 37.86 -2.69 17.90
CA SER A 695 38.68 -1.62 18.46
C SER A 695 40.16 -1.94 18.24
N GLN A 696 40.89 -1.04 17.59
CA GLN A 696 42.34 -1.16 17.43
C GLN A 696 43.05 -0.61 18.66
N VAL A 697 43.73 -1.47 19.42
CA VAL A 697 44.42 -1.13 20.66
C VAL A 697 45.92 -0.99 20.39
N PHE A 698 46.51 0.12 20.84
CA PHE A 698 47.95 0.37 20.77
C PHE A 698 48.58 0.32 22.17
N LEU A 699 49.63 -0.48 22.31
CA LEU A 699 50.35 -0.69 23.58
C LEU A 699 51.83 -0.33 23.44
N GLU A 700 52.35 0.43 24.40
CA GLU A 700 53.79 0.65 24.60
C GLU A 700 54.31 -0.18 25.77
N VAL A 701 55.27 -1.06 25.49
CA VAL A 701 55.97 -1.80 26.54
C VAL A 701 57.22 -1.04 26.96
N ARG A 702 57.34 -0.74 28.25
CA ARG A 702 58.44 0.03 28.85
C ARG A 702 59.20 -0.80 29.88
N ASN A 703 60.50 -0.55 30.01
CA ASN A 703 61.36 -1.17 31.03
C ASN A 703 61.28 -0.41 32.37
N ALA A 704 61.96 -0.92 33.40
CA ALA A 704 62.01 -0.32 34.74
C ALA A 704 62.58 1.12 34.78
N ALA A 705 63.38 1.51 33.78
CA ALA A 705 63.89 2.88 33.65
C ALA A 705 62.93 3.82 32.89
N GLY A 706 61.73 3.34 32.52
CA GLY A 706 60.71 4.08 31.77
C GLY A 706 60.96 4.15 30.26
N GLY A 707 62.03 3.55 29.76
CA GLY A 707 62.36 3.52 28.34
C GLY A 707 61.45 2.57 27.57
N VAL A 708 60.94 3.02 26.42
CA VAL A 708 60.12 2.21 25.50
C VAL A 708 61.00 1.11 24.89
N VAL A 709 60.53 -0.13 24.99
CA VAL A 709 61.21 -1.34 24.51
C VAL A 709 60.60 -1.81 23.20
N THR A 710 59.28 -1.76 23.08
CA THR A 710 58.55 -2.09 21.86
C THR A 710 57.15 -1.47 21.88
N ASN A 711 56.56 -1.33 20.70
CA ASN A 711 55.15 -1.03 20.52
C ASN A 711 54.46 -2.24 19.90
N VAL A 712 53.27 -2.57 20.39
CA VAL A 712 52.47 -3.70 19.89
C VAL A 712 51.02 -3.27 19.75
N GLN A 713 50.26 -3.91 18.87
CA GLN A 713 48.86 -3.58 18.63
C GLN A 713 48.02 -4.83 18.37
N GLY A 714 46.70 -4.72 18.56
CA GLY A 714 45.74 -5.77 18.21
C GLY A 714 44.34 -5.21 18.06
N PHE A 715 43.41 -6.07 17.63
CA PHE A 715 42.01 -5.71 17.44
C PHE A 715 41.14 -6.48 18.43
N SER A 716 40.11 -5.84 18.97
CA SER A 716 39.12 -6.50 19.81
C SER A 716 38.18 -7.38 19.00
N ASP A 717 37.80 -8.53 19.56
CA ASP A 717 36.80 -9.43 19.01
C ASP A 717 35.37 -9.00 19.36
N THR A 718 34.39 -9.86 19.07
CA THR A 718 32.97 -9.60 19.36
C THR A 718 32.65 -9.47 20.85
N ASN A 719 33.53 -9.92 21.74
CA ASN A 719 33.43 -9.75 23.18
C ASN A 719 34.25 -8.55 23.67
N GLY A 720 34.74 -7.69 22.78
CA GLY A 720 35.56 -6.55 23.16
C GLY A 720 36.98 -6.92 23.62
N GLU A 721 37.43 -8.17 23.46
CA GLU A 721 38.74 -8.61 23.91
C GLU A 721 39.80 -8.49 22.80
N ALA A 722 40.87 -7.73 23.04
CA ALA A 722 42.06 -7.68 22.19
C ALA A 722 43.24 -8.38 22.89
N PHE A 723 43.75 -9.47 22.29
CA PHE A 723 44.90 -10.20 22.82
C PHE A 723 46.19 -9.88 22.05
N VAL A 724 47.06 -9.08 22.65
CA VAL A 724 48.25 -8.52 22.00
C VAL A 724 49.51 -9.21 22.51
N ASN A 725 50.32 -9.76 21.59
CA ASN A 725 51.49 -10.56 21.95
C ASN A 725 52.81 -9.81 21.72
N TRP A 726 53.69 -9.84 22.72
CA TRP A 726 55.09 -9.44 22.60
C TRP A 726 56.04 -10.63 22.83
N LYS A 727 56.84 -10.99 21.83
CA LYS A 727 57.89 -12.00 21.98
C LYS A 727 59.18 -11.37 22.50
N THR A 728 59.57 -11.71 23.73
CA THR A 728 60.80 -11.19 24.34
C THR A 728 62.04 -11.87 23.78
N SER A 729 63.18 -11.17 23.78
CA SER A 729 64.48 -11.74 23.42
C SER A 729 65.01 -12.66 24.53
N ARG A 730 65.74 -13.73 24.17
CA ARG A 730 66.47 -14.56 25.15
C ARG A 730 67.56 -13.78 25.91
N ARG A 731 67.95 -12.61 25.41
CA ARG A 731 68.89 -11.67 26.05
C ARG A 731 68.20 -10.44 26.64
N GLN A 732 66.87 -10.45 26.73
CA GLN A 732 66.11 -9.35 27.33
C GLN A 732 66.53 -9.19 28.80
N SER A 733 66.73 -7.95 29.25
CA SER A 733 67.09 -7.68 30.64
C SER A 733 65.99 -8.13 31.58
N THR A 734 66.36 -8.76 32.70
CA THR A 734 65.43 -9.06 33.78
C THR A 734 65.03 -7.78 34.51
N GLY A 735 63.88 -7.80 35.17
CA GLY A 735 63.30 -6.65 35.88
C GLY A 735 61.83 -6.43 35.58
N THR A 736 61.27 -5.36 36.15
CA THR A 736 59.87 -4.97 35.96
C THR A 736 59.69 -4.23 34.63
N TYR A 737 58.61 -4.57 33.94
CA TYR A 737 58.14 -3.93 32.72
C TYR A 737 56.69 -3.50 32.90
N THR A 738 56.26 -2.54 32.10
CA THR A 738 54.86 -2.10 32.03
C THR A 738 54.39 -2.11 30.58
N ALA A 739 53.21 -2.65 30.31
CA ALA A 739 52.49 -2.42 29.07
C ALA A 739 51.48 -1.29 29.29
N ASN A 740 51.53 -0.25 28.47
CA ASN A 740 50.70 0.93 28.58
C ASN A 740 49.80 1.06 27.35
N VAL A 741 48.48 1.14 27.53
CA VAL A 741 47.55 1.50 26.47
C VAL A 741 47.75 2.98 26.18
N VAL A 742 48.22 3.29 24.98
CA VAL A 742 48.48 4.68 24.55
C VAL A 742 47.33 5.25 23.75
N GLU A 743 46.62 4.40 23.00
CA GLU A 743 45.50 4.80 22.16
C GLU A 743 44.62 3.58 21.89
N VAL A 744 43.32 3.83 21.75
CA VAL A 744 42.36 2.86 21.22
C VAL A 744 41.51 3.55 20.17
N LEU A 745 41.42 2.98 18.97
CA LEU A 745 40.67 3.56 17.86
C LEU A 745 39.46 2.70 17.50
N ASN A 746 38.28 3.32 17.41
CA ASN A 746 37.07 2.71 16.85
C ASN A 746 36.15 3.80 16.29
N ASN A 747 35.58 3.59 15.10
CA ASN A 747 34.70 4.57 14.47
C ASN A 747 33.45 4.81 15.32
N GLY A 748 33.13 6.07 15.59
CA GLY A 748 31.99 6.45 16.45
C GLY A 748 32.34 6.55 17.94
N TYR A 749 33.62 6.33 18.31
CA TYR A 749 34.07 6.42 19.69
C TYR A 749 35.29 7.32 19.88
N ALA A 750 35.48 7.84 21.11
CA ALA A 750 36.71 8.49 21.56
C ALA A 750 37.29 7.76 22.76
N PHE A 751 38.59 7.44 22.72
CA PHE A 751 39.27 6.79 23.82
C PHE A 751 39.38 7.71 25.05
N ASN A 752 38.73 7.32 26.13
CA ASN A 752 38.77 8.03 27.41
C ASN A 752 39.84 7.41 28.32
N ALA A 753 41.07 7.89 28.20
CA ALA A 753 42.20 7.40 28.98
C ALA A 753 42.02 7.62 30.50
N ALA A 754 41.27 8.64 30.92
CA ALA A 754 41.06 8.96 32.34
C ALA A 754 40.11 7.97 33.02
N ALA A 755 39.17 7.39 32.26
CA ALA A 755 38.26 6.35 32.72
C ALA A 755 38.81 4.93 32.51
N SER A 756 39.97 4.79 31.85
CA SER A 756 40.52 3.51 31.43
C SER A 756 41.63 2.98 32.36
N VAL A 757 41.72 1.65 32.47
CA VAL A 757 42.91 0.97 32.97
C VAL A 757 43.99 0.99 31.89
N THR A 758 44.93 1.93 32.01
CA THR A 758 45.92 2.20 30.96
C THR A 758 47.26 1.51 31.17
N THR A 759 47.53 0.90 32.33
CA THR A 759 48.84 0.28 32.59
C THR A 759 48.71 -1.05 33.31
N VAL A 760 49.47 -2.05 32.86
CA VAL A 760 49.69 -3.31 33.58
C VAL A 760 51.18 -3.61 33.71
N ALA A 761 51.61 -4.04 34.89
CA ALA A 761 53.00 -4.38 35.16
C ALA A 761 53.24 -5.89 35.15
N PHE A 762 54.43 -6.31 34.71
CA PHE A 762 54.89 -7.69 34.75
C PHE A 762 56.41 -7.75 34.94
N VAL A 763 56.95 -8.93 35.29
CA VAL A 763 58.37 -9.13 35.59
C VAL A 763 59.00 -10.12 34.63
N LEU A 764 60.19 -9.82 34.13
CA LEU A 764 61.06 -10.80 33.47
C LEU A 764 62.13 -11.26 34.48
N GLN A 765 62.20 -12.56 34.78
CA GLN A 765 63.21 -13.13 35.69
C GLN A 765 63.83 -14.43 35.19
#